data_AF-A0AAD9HTS1-F1
#
_entry.id   AF-A0AAD9HTS1-F1
#
_cell.length_a   1.000
_cell.length_b   1.000
_cell.length_c   1.000
_cell.angle_alpha   90.00
_cell.angle_beta   90.00
_cell.angle_gamma   90.00
#
_symmetry.space_group_name_H-M   'P 1'
#
loop_
_entity.id
_entity.type
_entity.pdbx_description
1 polymer ?
#
loop_
_entity_poly.entity_id
_entity_poly.type
_entity_poly.pdbx_seq_one_letter_code
_entity_poly.pdbx_strand_id
1 'polypeptide(L)'
;MAGREADIATSESLGDDTYSRTIDKLRELGIADLVSLPQLVVVGDQSSGKSSVLESVTGFAFPRAPELCTRYATQITCRRDDSESIHVSIIPSQDSNDDRKERLRAFVCSVKKDDVALANVFSKANEAMGLRGVKAGSVSGSAFSEDILKIEINGPKHQQHHLTVIDVPGIFRTATKDLTTDDDIVLVRNMVKRYIKDQRTIILAVIPCNVDIATQEVLTLANEVDREGIRTMGVLTKPDLATERATQQIVCELVEGKRHQLRLGYCVVKNRSADDEASTMKDRNASEKAFFAANPWARLKATKRVGVESLSTRLRDLLRDVSKKEFKNVTAEVHRMLQENQSELERMGPSRSQPGAQRQFLGQIASKFQDAARRARDGHYSGMAMFDNSPSLRLITRIVCLNEEFNEVFALRGHTRNFDGPAENEGIVDKQFKPIQLHAMDRKLASILKEVEYDCPKPIKDSLLNDIERVFNQSRGAELGSFGGAVLAQVFKEQSKKWKPLVLQHVSRAIIIVHNVIGHMLRSECPDRNTFEELHDNFLFPKLRVAYQRVMEHVQFLIDVGLSGQPYTLNHYFNSNLQMSQALRLQQAINKTVGPATNQFSDGGTSANTQTGSTSVLASSAQKGGGSSGAAGWWVPKVMLAKLTTNRSNAEQVREDIHDILHSYYKVARKRFVDVVLQQVIFHFLLDAWDGPLKIFSPDLVMGLDDRQLRIIAGEDSATQEKREHLTSVVENLKLAAEELTFGPK
;
A
#
# COMPACT_ATOMS: atom_id res chain seq x y z
N MET A 1 -31.12 -44.65 -46.64
CA MET A 1 -31.27 -43.98 -45.32
C MET A 1 -30.27 -44.47 -44.27
N ALA A 2 -29.69 -45.68 -44.36
CA ALA A 2 -28.70 -46.19 -43.40
C ALA A 2 -27.32 -45.48 -43.40
N GLY A 3 -26.98 -44.69 -44.43
CA GLY A 3 -25.70 -43.97 -44.50
C GLY A 3 -25.68 -42.59 -43.83
N ARG A 4 -26.84 -42.00 -43.50
CA ARG A 4 -26.93 -40.66 -42.88
C ARG A 4 -26.93 -40.69 -41.34
N GLU A 5 -27.30 -41.82 -40.73
CA GLU A 5 -27.25 -41.97 -39.26
C GLU A 5 -25.82 -42.26 -38.74
N ALA A 6 -24.96 -42.87 -39.55
CA ALA A 6 -23.55 -43.11 -39.20
C ALA A 6 -22.68 -41.84 -39.21
N ASP A 7 -23.00 -40.87 -40.09
CA ASP A 7 -22.27 -39.60 -40.20
C ASP A 7 -22.70 -38.57 -39.14
N ILE A 8 -23.91 -38.69 -38.58
CA ILE A 8 -24.37 -37.83 -37.47
C ILE A 8 -23.78 -38.30 -36.13
N ALA A 9 -23.62 -39.62 -35.93
CA ALA A 9 -23.00 -40.17 -34.73
C ALA A 9 -21.48 -39.90 -34.66
N THR A 10 -20.80 -39.74 -35.80
CA THR A 10 -19.36 -39.42 -35.84
C THR A 10 -19.09 -37.92 -35.61
N SER A 11 -19.99 -37.01 -36.01
CA SER A 11 -19.82 -35.57 -35.78
C SER A 11 -20.07 -35.15 -34.32
N GLU A 12 -21.00 -35.80 -33.60
CA GLU A 12 -21.21 -35.55 -32.16
C GLU A 12 -20.00 -35.99 -31.30
N SER A 13 -19.27 -37.03 -31.73
CA SER A 13 -18.12 -37.55 -30.95
C SER A 13 -16.86 -36.66 -31.00
N LEU A 14 -16.79 -35.73 -31.96
CA LEU A 14 -15.64 -34.84 -32.18
C LEU A 14 -15.70 -33.57 -31.32
N GLY A 15 -16.89 -33.05 -31.01
CA GLY A 15 -17.09 -31.92 -30.08
C GLY A 15 -17.12 -32.33 -28.60
N ASP A 16 -17.31 -33.63 -28.31
CA ASP A 16 -17.39 -34.18 -26.95
C ASP A 16 -16.02 -34.35 -26.27
N ASP A 17 -14.94 -34.54 -27.05
CA ASP A 17 -13.57 -34.69 -26.52
C ASP A 17 -12.90 -33.36 -26.17
N THR A 18 -13.41 -32.23 -26.67
CA THR A 18 -12.76 -30.93 -26.48
C THR A 18 -12.89 -30.40 -25.07
N TYR A 19 -14.05 -30.58 -24.40
CA TYR A 19 -14.23 -30.13 -23.01
C TYR A 19 -13.26 -30.82 -22.04
N SER A 20 -13.13 -32.15 -22.17
CA SER A 20 -12.28 -32.95 -21.31
C SER A 20 -10.79 -32.65 -21.54
N ARG A 21 -10.38 -32.40 -22.80
CA ARG A 21 -9.01 -31.96 -23.12
C ARG A 21 -8.69 -30.59 -22.53
N THR A 22 -9.62 -29.64 -22.63
CA THR A 22 -9.42 -28.31 -22.02
C THR A 22 -9.29 -28.42 -20.50
N ILE A 23 -10.11 -29.23 -19.83
CA ILE A 23 -10.00 -29.46 -18.37
C ILE A 23 -8.64 -30.08 -18.00
N ASP A 24 -8.14 -31.03 -18.77
CA ASP A 24 -6.82 -31.63 -18.52
C ASP A 24 -5.68 -30.61 -18.71
N LYS A 25 -5.74 -29.77 -19.75
CA LYS A 25 -4.77 -28.68 -19.94
C LYS A 25 -4.80 -27.67 -18.80
N LEU A 26 -5.99 -27.30 -18.30
CA LEU A 26 -6.12 -26.43 -17.13
C LEU A 26 -5.44 -27.05 -15.90
N ARG A 27 -5.55 -28.37 -15.73
CA ARG A 27 -4.87 -29.10 -14.65
C ARG A 27 -3.36 -29.10 -14.83
N GLU A 28 -2.85 -29.24 -16.06
CA GLU A 28 -1.41 -29.15 -16.37
C GLU A 28 -0.82 -27.76 -16.11
N LEU A 29 -1.61 -26.70 -16.31
CA LEU A 29 -1.25 -25.32 -15.98
C LEU A 29 -1.31 -25.01 -14.47
N GLY A 30 -1.58 -26.00 -13.61
CA GLY A 30 -1.71 -25.81 -12.16
C GLY A 30 -2.97 -25.05 -11.73
N ILE A 31 -3.93 -24.84 -12.63
CA ILE A 31 -5.18 -24.12 -12.32
C ILE A 31 -6.08 -24.95 -11.40
N ALA A 32 -5.92 -26.27 -11.37
CA ALA A 32 -6.68 -27.15 -10.47
C ALA A 32 -6.50 -26.79 -8.98
N ASP A 33 -5.39 -26.12 -8.64
CA ASP A 33 -5.11 -25.64 -7.29
C ASP A 33 -5.81 -24.31 -6.97
N LEU A 34 -6.15 -23.53 -8.01
CA LEU A 34 -6.79 -22.20 -7.92
C LEU A 34 -8.30 -22.29 -8.12
N VAL A 35 -8.74 -23.18 -9.00
CA VAL A 35 -10.13 -23.38 -9.42
C VAL A 35 -10.43 -24.86 -9.45
N SER A 36 -11.48 -25.25 -8.71
CA SER A 36 -12.02 -26.60 -8.70
C SER A 36 -12.47 -27.06 -10.10
N LEU A 37 -11.91 -28.16 -10.58
CA LEU A 37 -12.23 -28.74 -11.89
C LEU A 37 -13.11 -29.99 -11.77
N PRO A 38 -14.05 -30.23 -12.71
CA PRO A 38 -14.83 -31.46 -12.75
C PRO A 38 -13.96 -32.72 -12.77
N GLN A 39 -14.26 -33.67 -11.89
CA GLN A 39 -13.46 -34.90 -11.77
C GLN A 39 -14.27 -36.07 -11.20
N LEU A 40 -13.81 -37.29 -11.49
CA LEU A 40 -14.36 -38.53 -10.93
C LEU A 40 -13.39 -39.09 -9.89
N VAL A 41 -13.88 -39.31 -8.65
CA VAL A 41 -13.08 -39.89 -7.56
C VAL A 41 -13.70 -41.21 -7.12
N VAL A 42 -12.88 -42.26 -7.02
CA VAL A 42 -13.29 -43.59 -6.60
C VAL A 42 -12.95 -43.82 -5.14
N VAL A 43 -13.97 -44.01 -4.31
CA VAL A 43 -13.84 -44.15 -2.85
C VAL A 43 -14.48 -45.47 -2.42
N GLY A 44 -13.95 -46.09 -1.37
CA GLY A 44 -14.44 -47.36 -0.86
C GLY A 44 -13.49 -47.97 0.16
N ASP A 45 -14.00 -48.84 1.02
CA ASP A 45 -13.23 -49.50 2.08
C ASP A 45 -12.08 -50.34 1.49
N GLN A 46 -11.07 -50.66 2.28
CA GLN A 46 -10.00 -51.57 1.85
C GLN A 46 -10.60 -52.90 1.37
N SER A 47 -10.10 -53.43 0.25
CA SER A 47 -10.60 -54.70 -0.35
C SER A 47 -12.05 -54.71 -0.85
N SER A 48 -12.72 -53.54 -0.97
CA SER A 48 -14.03 -53.38 -1.63
C SER A 48 -14.04 -53.64 -3.15
N GLY A 49 -12.86 -53.81 -3.77
CA GLY A 49 -12.74 -54.07 -5.20
C GLY A 49 -12.54 -52.82 -6.07
N LYS A 50 -12.20 -51.66 -5.50
CA LYS A 50 -11.89 -50.40 -6.24
C LYS A 50 -10.93 -50.61 -7.40
N SER A 51 -9.75 -51.16 -7.15
CA SER A 51 -8.72 -51.36 -8.19
C SER A 51 -9.20 -52.29 -9.30
N SER A 52 -10.03 -53.29 -8.99
CA SER A 52 -10.63 -54.18 -10.00
C SER A 52 -11.72 -53.49 -10.82
N VAL A 53 -12.50 -52.58 -10.21
CA VAL A 53 -13.48 -51.73 -10.93
C VAL A 53 -12.74 -50.79 -11.87
N LEU A 54 -11.69 -50.14 -11.39
CA LEU A 54 -10.85 -49.25 -12.19
C LEU A 54 -10.17 -50.00 -13.33
N GLU A 55 -9.54 -51.14 -13.08
CA GLU A 55 -8.97 -52.02 -14.11
C GLU A 55 -10.00 -52.37 -15.20
N SER A 56 -11.23 -52.63 -14.79
CA SER A 56 -12.31 -52.97 -15.71
C SER A 56 -12.79 -51.78 -16.54
N VAL A 57 -12.75 -50.56 -15.99
CA VAL A 57 -13.21 -49.33 -16.65
C VAL A 57 -12.10 -48.71 -17.51
N THR A 58 -10.86 -48.69 -17.04
CA THR A 58 -9.71 -48.05 -17.71
C THR A 58 -8.90 -49.02 -18.59
N GLY A 59 -9.07 -50.32 -18.39
CA GLY A 59 -8.28 -51.35 -19.09
C GLY A 59 -6.82 -51.44 -18.61
N PHE A 60 -6.50 -50.82 -17.47
CA PHE A 60 -5.17 -50.77 -16.88
C PHE A 60 -5.07 -51.70 -15.66
N ALA A 61 -4.15 -52.67 -15.72
CA ALA A 61 -3.93 -53.61 -14.62
C ALA A 61 -3.15 -52.94 -13.49
N PHE A 62 -3.76 -52.89 -12.30
CA PHE A 62 -3.07 -52.46 -11.09
C PHE A 62 -2.28 -53.63 -10.48
N PRO A 63 -1.11 -53.38 -9.86
CA PRO A 63 -0.38 -54.42 -9.13
C PRO A 63 -1.25 -55.04 -8.03
N ARG A 64 -1.47 -56.36 -8.08
CA ARG A 64 -2.25 -57.11 -7.10
C ARG A 64 -1.32 -57.60 -5.98
N ALA A 65 -1.07 -56.75 -4.98
CA ALA A 65 -0.34 -57.16 -3.78
C ALA A 65 -1.32 -57.36 -2.61
N PRO A 66 -1.20 -58.44 -1.82
CA PRO A 66 -2.16 -58.76 -0.75
C PRO A 66 -2.18 -57.77 0.42
N GLU A 67 -1.18 -56.91 0.59
CA GLU A 67 -1.01 -56.16 1.84
C GLU A 67 -1.40 -54.67 1.76
N LEU A 68 -1.22 -53.94 0.64
CA LEU A 68 -1.72 -52.56 0.44
C LEU A 68 -1.65 -52.17 -1.07
N CYS A 69 -2.76 -52.20 -1.81
CA CYS A 69 -2.77 -51.95 -3.27
C CYS A 69 -2.55 -50.47 -3.67
N THR A 70 -3.15 -49.52 -2.95
CA THR A 70 -3.12 -48.08 -3.29
C THR A 70 -2.64 -47.28 -2.08
N ARG A 71 -1.43 -46.70 -2.17
CA ARG A 71 -0.76 -45.97 -1.07
C ARG A 71 -0.72 -44.44 -1.26
N TYR A 72 -1.20 -43.95 -2.39
CA TYR A 72 -1.30 -42.53 -2.74
C TYR A 72 -2.45 -42.36 -3.71
N ALA A 73 -2.89 -41.11 -3.92
CA ALA A 73 -3.88 -40.84 -4.95
C ALA A 73 -3.27 -41.13 -6.33
N THR A 74 -3.98 -41.93 -7.14
CA THR A 74 -3.55 -42.28 -8.50
C THR A 74 -4.52 -41.68 -9.50
N GLN A 75 -4.06 -40.69 -10.27
CA GLN A 75 -4.84 -40.10 -11.35
C GLN A 75 -4.57 -40.86 -12.64
N ILE A 76 -5.59 -41.55 -13.16
CA ILE A 76 -5.53 -42.21 -14.47
C ILE A 76 -6.27 -41.35 -15.48
N THR A 77 -5.56 -40.94 -16.53
CA THR A 77 -6.10 -40.19 -17.66
C THR A 77 -5.98 -41.04 -18.91
N CYS A 78 -7.10 -41.53 -19.44
CA CYS A 78 -7.12 -42.23 -20.72
C CYS A 78 -7.31 -41.21 -21.84
N ARG A 79 -6.43 -41.21 -22.84
CA ARG A 79 -6.45 -40.29 -24.00
C ARG A 79 -6.46 -41.07 -25.32
N ARG A 80 -7.05 -40.45 -26.33
CA ARG A 80 -7.02 -40.96 -27.71
C ARG A 80 -5.76 -40.46 -28.40
N ASP A 81 -4.95 -41.38 -28.88
CA ASP A 81 -3.71 -41.09 -29.60
C ASP A 81 -3.48 -42.16 -30.69
N ASP A 82 -2.74 -41.83 -31.74
CA ASP A 82 -2.47 -42.75 -32.84
C ASP A 82 -1.48 -43.86 -32.44
N SER A 83 -0.70 -43.63 -31.37
CA SER A 83 0.24 -44.61 -30.79
C SER A 83 -0.16 -45.04 -29.38
N GLU A 84 -0.04 -46.34 -29.09
CA GLU A 84 -0.18 -46.84 -27.71
C GLU A 84 1.06 -46.53 -26.87
N SER A 85 0.90 -45.66 -25.88
CA SER A 85 1.95 -45.34 -24.89
C SER A 85 1.36 -45.12 -23.51
N ILE A 86 2.15 -45.41 -22.47
CA ILE A 86 1.80 -45.09 -21.09
C ILE A 86 2.84 -44.12 -20.56
N HIS A 87 2.42 -42.96 -20.09
CA HIS A 87 3.28 -41.97 -19.46
C HIS A 87 2.95 -41.88 -17.97
N VAL A 88 3.98 -41.97 -17.12
CA VAL A 88 3.84 -41.91 -15.66
C VAL A 88 4.69 -40.77 -15.13
N SER A 89 4.08 -39.88 -14.35
CA SER A 89 4.74 -38.76 -13.70
C SER A 89 4.20 -38.56 -12.28
N ILE A 90 4.90 -37.78 -11.46
CA ILE A 90 4.48 -37.49 -10.08
C ILE A 90 4.13 -36.01 -9.95
N ILE A 91 2.96 -35.72 -9.36
CA ILE A 91 2.56 -34.38 -8.96
C ILE A 91 2.82 -34.25 -7.46
N PRO A 92 3.79 -33.43 -7.02
CA PRO A 92 4.13 -33.30 -5.61
C PRO A 92 3.06 -32.53 -4.82
N SER A 93 2.89 -32.90 -3.56
CA SER A 93 2.04 -32.18 -2.60
C SER A 93 2.49 -30.73 -2.36
N GLN A 94 1.54 -29.82 -2.12
CA GLN A 94 1.83 -28.39 -1.96
C GLN A 94 2.67 -28.09 -0.71
N ASP A 95 2.51 -28.88 0.36
CA ASP A 95 3.22 -28.69 1.63
C ASP A 95 4.67 -29.24 1.60
N SER A 96 5.13 -29.78 0.47
CA SER A 96 6.49 -30.29 0.31
C SER A 96 7.52 -29.18 0.06
N ASN A 97 8.74 -29.36 0.56
CA ASN A 97 9.90 -28.49 0.28
C ASN A 97 10.20 -28.41 -1.24
N ASP A 98 10.68 -27.27 -1.72
CA ASP A 98 10.94 -27.01 -3.14
C ASP A 98 11.96 -27.99 -3.74
N ASP A 99 13.02 -28.35 -2.99
CA ASP A 99 13.99 -29.39 -3.40
C ASP A 99 13.36 -30.77 -3.58
N ARG A 100 12.28 -31.08 -2.84
CA ARG A 100 11.53 -32.32 -3.00
C ARG A 100 10.60 -32.23 -4.20
N LYS A 101 9.93 -31.09 -4.39
CA LYS A 101 9.04 -30.83 -5.55
C LYS A 101 9.80 -30.96 -6.86
N GLU A 102 10.98 -30.39 -6.97
CA GLU A 102 11.83 -30.46 -8.16
C GLU A 102 12.23 -31.91 -8.49
N ARG A 103 12.69 -32.67 -7.48
CA ARG A 103 13.03 -34.09 -7.65
C ARG A 103 11.85 -34.95 -8.08
N LEU A 104 10.66 -34.71 -7.52
CA LEU A 104 9.45 -35.45 -7.88
C LEU A 104 8.95 -35.10 -9.29
N ARG A 105 9.01 -33.82 -9.68
CA ARG A 105 8.66 -33.38 -11.04
C ARG A 105 9.62 -33.93 -12.11
N ALA A 106 10.88 -34.16 -11.75
CA ALA A 106 11.86 -34.79 -12.64
C ALA A 106 11.57 -36.29 -12.92
N PHE A 107 10.70 -36.94 -12.12
CA PHE A 107 10.30 -38.31 -12.36
C PHE A 107 9.29 -38.37 -13.52
N VAL A 108 9.78 -38.82 -14.68
CA VAL A 108 8.95 -39.12 -15.86
C VAL A 108 9.37 -40.46 -16.43
N CYS A 109 8.41 -41.35 -16.64
CA CYS A 109 8.63 -42.66 -17.25
C CYS A 109 7.64 -42.87 -18.40
N SER A 110 8.13 -43.41 -19.52
CA SER A 110 7.27 -43.86 -20.63
C SER A 110 7.50 -45.34 -20.87
N VAL A 111 6.42 -46.11 -20.87
CA VAL A 111 6.45 -47.57 -21.07
C VAL A 111 5.42 -48.00 -22.10
N LYS A 112 5.72 -49.10 -22.80
CA LYS A 112 4.73 -49.84 -23.59
C LYS A 112 3.90 -50.72 -22.66
N LYS A 113 2.71 -51.13 -23.10
CA LYS A 113 1.72 -51.91 -22.34
C LYS A 113 2.22 -53.35 -22.08
N ASP A 114 3.19 -53.48 -21.17
CA ASP A 114 3.76 -54.74 -20.67
C ASP A 114 3.69 -54.74 -19.13
N ASP A 115 3.03 -55.76 -18.57
CA ASP A 115 2.71 -55.87 -17.14
C ASP A 115 3.97 -55.94 -16.26
N VAL A 116 5.07 -56.51 -16.78
CA VAL A 116 6.34 -56.63 -16.05
C VAL A 116 7.06 -55.27 -15.97
N ALA A 117 6.96 -54.46 -17.01
CA ALA A 117 7.54 -53.12 -17.02
C ALA A 117 6.79 -52.18 -16.06
N LEU A 118 5.46 -52.30 -15.98
CA LEU A 118 4.61 -51.48 -15.11
C LEU A 118 4.87 -51.70 -13.62
N ALA A 119 4.99 -52.96 -13.17
CA ALA A 119 5.31 -53.26 -11.77
C ALA A 119 6.63 -52.61 -11.31
N ASN A 120 7.63 -52.58 -12.19
CA ASN A 120 8.89 -51.89 -11.93
C ASN A 120 8.73 -50.36 -11.85
N VAL A 121 7.84 -49.76 -12.63
CA VAL A 121 7.54 -48.32 -12.57
C VAL A 121 6.89 -47.95 -11.23
N PHE A 122 5.92 -48.74 -10.74
CA PHE A 122 5.33 -48.53 -9.42
C PHE A 122 6.35 -48.63 -8.29
N SER A 123 7.28 -49.59 -8.37
CA SER A 123 8.37 -49.72 -7.37
C SER A 123 9.28 -48.49 -7.35
N LYS A 124 9.68 -47.99 -8.53
CA LYS A 124 10.49 -46.77 -8.66
C LYS A 124 9.74 -45.51 -8.19
N ALA A 125 8.44 -45.41 -8.48
CA ALA A 125 7.61 -44.31 -8.00
C ALA A 125 7.48 -44.33 -6.47
N ASN A 126 7.33 -45.51 -5.87
CA ASN A 126 7.29 -45.69 -4.41
C ASN A 126 8.63 -45.28 -3.76
N GLU A 127 9.77 -45.59 -4.40
CA GLU A 127 11.09 -45.14 -3.95
C GLU A 127 11.22 -43.62 -4.03
N ALA A 128 10.80 -43.01 -5.15
CA ALA A 128 10.84 -41.57 -5.35
C ALA A 128 9.98 -40.81 -4.32
N MET A 129 8.82 -41.35 -3.96
CA MET A 129 7.91 -40.80 -2.94
C MET A 129 8.33 -41.10 -1.49
N GLY A 130 9.37 -41.92 -1.26
CA GLY A 130 9.89 -42.22 0.07
C GLY A 130 8.97 -43.09 0.95
N LEU A 131 8.23 -44.00 0.34
CA LEU A 131 7.28 -44.88 1.06
C LEU A 131 7.99 -46.06 1.74
N ARG A 132 7.46 -46.51 2.89
CA ARG A 132 7.97 -47.69 3.63
C ARG A 132 7.87 -48.99 2.83
N GLY A 133 8.92 -49.81 2.85
CA GLY A 133 8.92 -51.18 2.31
C GLY A 133 9.68 -51.40 0.99
N VAL A 134 10.49 -50.44 0.52
CA VAL A 134 11.28 -50.59 -0.73
C VAL A 134 12.68 -51.19 -0.50
N LYS A 135 13.27 -51.03 0.69
CA LYS A 135 14.53 -51.67 1.08
C LYS A 135 14.37 -52.39 2.42
N ALA A 136 14.67 -53.68 2.46
CA ALA A 136 14.75 -54.46 3.70
C ALA A 136 15.80 -53.81 4.63
N GLY A 137 15.32 -53.07 5.64
CA GLY A 137 16.18 -52.44 6.67
C GLY A 137 15.99 -50.94 6.89
N SER A 138 15.23 -50.20 6.08
CA SER A 138 14.91 -48.78 6.37
C SER A 138 13.56 -48.62 7.04
N VAL A 139 13.57 -48.25 8.33
CA VAL A 139 12.36 -47.97 9.15
C VAL A 139 11.82 -46.54 8.92
N SER A 140 12.53 -45.72 8.13
CA SER A 140 12.19 -44.31 7.91
C SER A 140 11.40 -44.13 6.60
N GLY A 141 10.15 -43.66 6.72
CA GLY A 141 9.21 -43.38 5.64
C GLY A 141 7.75 -43.39 6.12
N SER A 142 6.82 -42.79 5.37
CA SER A 142 5.37 -42.90 5.61
C SER A 142 4.78 -44.12 4.90
N ALA A 143 3.67 -44.69 5.40
CA ALA A 143 2.96 -45.76 4.71
C ALA A 143 2.15 -45.24 3.51
N PHE A 144 1.69 -43.99 3.59
CA PHE A 144 0.94 -43.29 2.55
C PHE A 144 1.60 -41.95 2.17
N SER A 145 1.40 -41.51 0.93
CA SER A 145 1.83 -40.18 0.47
C SER A 145 0.64 -39.35 0.01
N GLU A 146 0.72 -38.04 0.26
CA GLU A 146 -0.20 -37.05 -0.31
C GLU A 146 0.17 -36.65 -1.75
N ASP A 147 1.35 -37.08 -2.22
CA ASP A 147 1.75 -36.91 -3.62
C ASP A 147 0.83 -37.72 -4.55
N ILE A 148 0.63 -37.26 -5.79
CA ILE A 148 -0.27 -37.90 -6.74
C ILE A 148 0.55 -38.58 -7.84
N LEU A 149 0.26 -39.86 -8.10
CA LEU A 149 0.80 -40.56 -9.27
C LEU A 149 -0.11 -40.30 -10.48
N LYS A 150 0.38 -39.59 -11.49
CA LYS A 150 -0.32 -39.35 -12.75
C LYS A 150 0.06 -40.42 -13.76
N ILE A 151 -0.93 -41.14 -14.27
CA ILE A 151 -0.78 -42.16 -15.30
C ILE A 151 -1.61 -41.73 -16.51
N GLU A 152 -0.96 -41.44 -17.62
CA GLU A 152 -1.61 -41.16 -18.90
C GLU A 152 -1.52 -42.39 -19.79
N ILE A 153 -2.66 -42.87 -20.25
CA ILE A 153 -2.77 -44.04 -21.13
C ILE A 153 -3.27 -43.55 -22.48
N ASN A 154 -2.37 -43.56 -23.46
CA ASN A 154 -2.63 -43.19 -24.83
C ASN A 154 -2.91 -44.43 -25.66
N GLY A 155 -3.93 -44.39 -26.52
CA GLY A 155 -4.21 -45.50 -27.44
C GLY A 155 -5.21 -45.15 -28.55
N PRO A 156 -5.30 -45.99 -29.60
CA PRO A 156 -6.01 -45.69 -30.84
C PRO A 156 -7.52 -45.51 -30.67
N LYS A 157 -8.09 -44.66 -31.53
CA LYS A 157 -9.49 -44.16 -31.51
C LYS A 157 -10.60 -45.21 -31.34
N HIS A 158 -10.35 -46.46 -31.72
CA HIS A 158 -11.35 -47.55 -31.65
C HIS A 158 -11.34 -48.33 -30.33
N GLN A 159 -10.38 -48.06 -29.43
CA GLN A 159 -10.21 -48.81 -28.17
C GLN A 159 -10.23 -47.91 -26.92
N GLN A 160 -9.96 -46.61 -27.04
CA GLN A 160 -9.84 -45.70 -25.89
C GLN A 160 -10.92 -44.60 -25.88
N HIS A 161 -11.54 -44.38 -24.72
CA HIS A 161 -12.43 -43.24 -24.44
C HIS A 161 -11.72 -42.25 -23.50
N HIS A 162 -11.91 -40.95 -23.72
CA HIS A 162 -11.33 -39.92 -22.85
C HIS A 162 -11.99 -39.99 -21.46
N LEU A 163 -11.21 -40.35 -20.44
CA LEU A 163 -11.71 -40.54 -19.08
C LEU A 163 -10.59 -40.23 -18.08
N THR A 164 -10.86 -39.30 -17.17
CA THR A 164 -9.97 -38.96 -16.05
C THR A 164 -10.59 -39.44 -14.75
N VAL A 165 -9.92 -40.36 -14.05
CA VAL A 165 -10.37 -40.95 -12.79
C VAL A 165 -9.27 -40.84 -11.75
N ILE A 166 -9.66 -40.52 -10.52
CA ILE A 166 -8.76 -40.47 -9.37
C ILE A 166 -9.10 -41.64 -8.45
N ASP A 167 -8.16 -42.56 -8.29
CA ASP A 167 -8.19 -43.60 -7.26
C ASP A 167 -7.61 -43.01 -5.96
N VAL A 168 -8.37 -43.06 -4.87
CA VAL A 168 -7.87 -42.68 -3.54
C VAL A 168 -7.67 -43.92 -2.67
N PRO A 169 -6.70 -43.90 -1.73
CA PRO A 169 -6.47 -45.03 -0.83
C PRO A 169 -7.75 -45.51 -0.15
N GLY A 170 -7.87 -46.83 0.02
CA GLY A 170 -9.03 -47.43 0.65
C GLY A 170 -9.14 -47.12 2.14
N ILE A 171 -10.35 -46.87 2.62
CA ILE A 171 -10.59 -46.55 4.03
C ILE A 171 -10.43 -47.83 4.88
N PHE A 172 -9.71 -47.74 6.00
CA PHE A 172 -9.50 -48.84 6.95
C PHE A 172 -9.64 -48.33 8.39
N ARG A 173 -9.97 -49.25 9.31
CA ARG A 173 -10.38 -48.92 10.70
C ARG A 173 -9.36 -49.34 11.77
N THR A 174 -8.41 -50.19 11.42
CA THR A 174 -7.46 -50.76 12.36
C THR A 174 -6.09 -50.77 11.72
N ALA A 175 -5.10 -50.31 12.48
CA ALA A 175 -3.70 -50.35 12.07
C ALA A 175 -3.20 -51.80 11.99
N THR A 176 -2.62 -52.18 10.85
CA THR A 176 -1.89 -53.43 10.68
C THR A 176 -0.49 -53.28 11.29
N LYS A 177 -0.12 -54.17 12.22
CA LYS A 177 1.21 -54.18 12.86
C LYS A 177 2.32 -54.16 11.79
N ASP A 178 3.30 -53.29 11.99
CA ASP A 178 4.47 -53.06 11.12
C ASP A 178 4.19 -52.47 9.71
N LEU A 179 2.92 -52.24 9.33
CA LEU A 179 2.55 -51.65 8.03
C LEU A 179 1.92 -50.25 8.10
N THR A 180 1.01 -50.00 9.05
CA THR A 180 0.23 -48.73 9.14
C THR A 180 0.09 -48.29 10.59
N THR A 181 -0.07 -47.00 10.85
CA THR A 181 -0.30 -46.41 12.19
C THR A 181 -1.72 -45.83 12.32
N ASP A 182 -2.11 -45.43 13.54
CA ASP A 182 -3.37 -44.70 13.74
C ASP A 182 -3.36 -43.31 13.06
N ASP A 183 -2.19 -42.68 12.94
CA ASP A 183 -2.02 -41.44 12.17
C ASP A 183 -2.28 -41.66 10.68
N ASP A 184 -1.92 -42.83 10.13
CA ASP A 184 -2.20 -43.18 8.73
C ASP A 184 -3.71 -43.29 8.44
N ILE A 185 -4.50 -43.77 9.42
CA ILE A 185 -5.98 -43.82 9.30
C ILE A 185 -6.54 -42.41 9.13
N VAL A 186 -6.07 -41.47 9.97
CA VAL A 186 -6.50 -40.06 9.92
C VAL A 186 -6.04 -39.41 8.61
N LEU A 187 -4.81 -39.67 8.18
CA LEU A 187 -4.25 -39.18 6.93
C LEU A 187 -5.11 -39.62 5.72
N VAL A 188 -5.40 -40.91 5.61
CA VAL A 188 -6.22 -41.46 4.51
C VAL A 188 -7.63 -40.88 4.53
N ARG A 189 -8.25 -40.76 5.71
CA ARG A 189 -9.58 -40.13 5.84
C ARG A 189 -9.55 -38.66 5.39
N ASN A 190 -8.50 -37.91 5.76
CA ASN A 190 -8.33 -36.51 5.37
C ASN A 190 -8.02 -36.36 3.87
N MET A 191 -7.25 -37.28 3.28
CA MET A 191 -7.05 -37.34 1.83
C MET A 191 -8.38 -37.52 1.10
N VAL A 192 -9.18 -38.54 1.48
CA VAL A 192 -10.50 -38.79 0.88
C VAL A 192 -11.40 -37.55 1.03
N LYS A 193 -11.48 -36.97 2.24
CA LYS A 193 -12.29 -35.77 2.51
C LYS A 193 -11.91 -34.58 1.64
N ARG A 194 -10.61 -34.35 1.37
CA ARG A 194 -10.15 -33.26 0.48
C ARG A 194 -10.72 -33.41 -0.93
N TYR A 195 -10.70 -34.61 -1.50
CA TYR A 195 -11.22 -34.85 -2.85
C TYR A 195 -12.75 -34.78 -2.95
N ILE A 196 -13.49 -35.31 -1.96
CA ILE A 196 -14.96 -35.36 -2.01
C ILE A 196 -15.64 -34.04 -1.58
N LYS A 197 -14.94 -33.15 -0.88
CA LYS A 197 -15.49 -31.86 -0.40
C LYS A 197 -15.84 -30.91 -1.56
N ASP A 198 -15.08 -30.96 -2.64
CA ASP A 198 -15.31 -30.15 -3.84
C ASP A 198 -16.63 -30.54 -4.52
N GLN A 199 -17.54 -29.57 -4.73
CA GLN A 199 -18.87 -29.79 -5.31
C GLN A 199 -18.84 -30.27 -6.77
N ARG A 200 -17.74 -30.04 -7.50
CA ARG A 200 -17.57 -30.44 -8.91
C ARG A 200 -17.03 -31.87 -9.05
N THR A 201 -16.70 -32.52 -7.94
CA THR A 201 -16.28 -33.94 -7.90
C THR A 201 -17.49 -34.87 -7.89
N ILE A 202 -17.52 -35.83 -8.82
CA ILE A 202 -18.43 -36.98 -8.81
C ILE A 202 -17.82 -38.08 -7.93
N ILE A 203 -18.58 -38.57 -6.96
CA ILE A 203 -18.15 -39.58 -5.99
C ILE A 203 -18.62 -40.96 -6.46
N LEU A 204 -17.68 -41.86 -6.74
CA LEU A 204 -17.95 -43.26 -7.05
C LEU A 204 -17.71 -44.12 -5.81
N ALA A 205 -18.79 -44.47 -5.11
CA ALA A 205 -18.76 -45.26 -3.88
C ALA A 205 -18.77 -46.77 -4.20
N VAL A 206 -17.61 -47.42 -4.09
CA VAL A 206 -17.43 -48.86 -4.36
C VAL A 206 -17.72 -49.68 -3.11
N ILE A 207 -18.70 -50.57 -3.21
CA ILE A 207 -19.27 -51.31 -2.07
C ILE A 207 -19.41 -52.79 -2.44
N PRO A 208 -18.91 -53.73 -1.64
CA PRO A 208 -19.07 -55.16 -1.92
C PRO A 208 -20.49 -55.65 -1.58
N CYS A 209 -21.06 -56.53 -2.41
CA CYS A 209 -22.44 -57.02 -2.28
C CYS A 209 -22.66 -57.95 -1.08
N ASN A 210 -21.60 -58.53 -0.52
CA ASN A 210 -21.67 -59.46 0.60
C ASN A 210 -21.67 -58.78 1.98
N VAL A 211 -21.65 -57.45 2.04
CA VAL A 211 -21.64 -56.67 3.28
C VAL A 211 -22.83 -55.72 3.30
N ASP A 212 -23.39 -55.47 4.49
CA ASP A 212 -24.49 -54.52 4.65
C ASP A 212 -24.04 -53.08 4.33
N ILE A 213 -24.79 -52.43 3.44
CA ILE A 213 -24.56 -51.07 2.96
C ILE A 213 -24.59 -50.03 4.09
N ALA A 214 -25.39 -50.26 5.14
CA ALA A 214 -25.51 -49.34 6.28
C ALA A 214 -24.22 -49.27 7.11
N THR A 215 -23.35 -50.27 7.01
CA THR A 215 -22.09 -50.35 7.76
C THR A 215 -20.90 -49.76 6.99
N GLN A 216 -21.10 -49.34 5.75
CA GLN A 216 -20.04 -48.89 4.85
C GLN A 216 -19.66 -47.44 5.13
N GLU A 217 -18.39 -47.21 5.41
CA GLU A 217 -17.90 -45.88 5.80
C GLU A 217 -17.88 -44.90 4.63
N VAL A 218 -17.66 -45.41 3.41
CA VAL A 218 -17.70 -44.61 2.18
C VAL A 218 -19.03 -43.85 2.01
N LEU A 219 -20.17 -44.45 2.37
CA LEU A 219 -21.47 -43.78 2.26
C LEU A 219 -21.69 -42.77 3.38
N THR A 220 -21.16 -43.02 4.58
CA THR A 220 -21.16 -42.03 5.66
C THR A 220 -20.38 -40.79 5.26
N LEU A 221 -19.17 -40.97 4.72
CA LEU A 221 -18.34 -39.86 4.23
C LEU A 221 -19.00 -39.12 3.05
N ALA A 222 -19.61 -39.86 2.11
CA ALA A 222 -20.34 -39.24 1.01
C ALA A 222 -21.56 -38.45 1.52
N ASN A 223 -22.33 -38.97 2.48
CA ASN A 223 -23.48 -38.30 3.06
C ASN A 223 -23.11 -37.05 3.89
N GLU A 224 -21.90 -37.00 4.48
CA GLU A 224 -21.38 -35.78 5.12
C GLU A 224 -21.26 -34.61 4.14
N VAL A 225 -20.93 -34.86 2.86
CA VAL A 225 -20.64 -33.83 1.83
C VAL A 225 -21.66 -33.76 0.68
N ASP A 226 -22.57 -34.73 0.57
CA ASP A 226 -23.60 -34.89 -0.46
C ASP A 226 -24.85 -35.57 0.12
N ARG A 227 -25.53 -34.90 1.05
CA ARG A 227 -26.73 -35.43 1.75
C ARG A 227 -27.87 -35.83 0.83
N GLU A 228 -28.00 -35.17 -0.31
CA GLU A 228 -29.05 -35.42 -1.29
C GLU A 228 -28.64 -36.47 -2.34
N GLY A 229 -27.39 -36.96 -2.30
CA GLY A 229 -26.87 -37.95 -3.24
C GLY A 229 -26.87 -37.47 -4.70
N ILE A 230 -26.69 -36.17 -4.93
CA ILE A 230 -26.79 -35.54 -6.27
C ILE A 230 -25.62 -35.98 -7.15
N ARG A 231 -24.43 -36.12 -6.56
CA ARG A 231 -23.16 -36.37 -7.24
C ARG A 231 -22.49 -37.67 -6.80
N THR A 232 -23.21 -38.49 -6.03
CA THR A 232 -22.75 -39.80 -5.55
C THR A 232 -23.39 -40.95 -6.32
N MET A 233 -22.58 -41.83 -6.89
CA MET A 233 -23.00 -43.08 -7.54
C MET A 233 -22.46 -44.27 -6.76
N GLY A 234 -23.32 -45.25 -6.49
CA GLY A 234 -22.90 -46.51 -5.87
C GLY A 234 -22.49 -47.56 -6.91
N VAL A 235 -21.37 -48.24 -6.68
CA VAL A 235 -20.92 -49.38 -7.49
C VAL A 235 -20.82 -50.60 -6.61
N LEU A 236 -21.70 -51.55 -6.85
CA LEU A 236 -21.81 -52.81 -6.13
C LEU A 236 -20.91 -53.86 -6.78
N THR A 237 -19.94 -54.39 -6.03
CA THR A 237 -18.93 -55.35 -6.50
C THR A 237 -19.11 -56.72 -5.83
N LYS A 238 -18.38 -57.73 -6.31
CA LYS A 238 -18.42 -59.10 -5.77
C LYS A 238 -19.84 -59.69 -5.63
N PRO A 239 -20.73 -59.55 -6.65
CA PRO A 239 -22.10 -60.07 -6.57
C PRO A 239 -22.15 -61.60 -6.48
N ASP A 240 -21.08 -62.28 -6.86
CA ASP A 240 -20.86 -63.72 -6.76
C ASP A 240 -20.70 -64.21 -5.31
N LEU A 241 -20.20 -63.37 -4.40
CA LEU A 241 -20.08 -63.71 -2.98
C LEU A 241 -21.39 -63.53 -2.20
N ALA A 242 -22.39 -62.87 -2.79
CA ALA A 242 -23.72 -62.75 -2.21
C ALA A 242 -24.53 -64.03 -2.50
N THR A 243 -24.29 -65.09 -1.72
CA THR A 243 -24.92 -66.41 -1.91
C THR A 243 -26.35 -66.48 -1.36
N GLU A 244 -26.65 -65.69 -0.32
CA GLU A 244 -27.97 -65.65 0.30
C GLU A 244 -29.01 -64.93 -0.57
N ARG A 245 -30.18 -65.56 -0.76
CA ARG A 245 -31.28 -64.98 -1.56
C ARG A 245 -31.76 -63.63 -1.03
N ALA A 246 -31.73 -63.42 0.30
CA ALA A 246 -32.10 -62.15 0.92
C ALA A 246 -31.14 -61.03 0.49
N THR A 247 -29.83 -61.28 0.55
CA THR A 247 -28.79 -60.34 0.12
C THR A 247 -28.89 -60.03 -1.37
N GLN A 248 -29.08 -61.05 -2.22
CA GLN A 248 -29.29 -60.86 -3.67
C GLN A 248 -30.53 -59.99 -3.97
N GLN A 249 -31.62 -60.20 -3.21
CA GLN A 249 -32.83 -59.40 -3.34
C GLN A 249 -32.61 -57.94 -2.94
N ILE A 250 -31.88 -57.69 -1.84
CA ILE A 250 -31.52 -56.35 -1.38
C ILE A 250 -30.68 -55.61 -2.44
N VAL A 251 -29.67 -56.28 -3.02
CA VAL A 251 -28.84 -55.70 -4.09
C VAL A 251 -29.69 -55.31 -5.29
N CYS A 252 -30.63 -56.15 -5.70
CA CYS A 252 -31.53 -55.79 -6.80
C CYS A 252 -32.45 -54.61 -6.46
N GLU A 253 -33.00 -54.56 -5.24
CA GLU A 253 -33.84 -53.45 -4.78
C GLU A 253 -33.06 -52.13 -4.72
N LEU A 254 -31.77 -52.16 -4.37
CA LEU A 254 -30.88 -50.99 -4.42
C LEU A 254 -30.71 -50.47 -5.87
N VAL A 255 -30.45 -51.37 -6.82
CA VAL A 255 -30.27 -51.01 -8.24
C VAL A 255 -31.56 -50.47 -8.87
N GLU A 256 -32.71 -51.03 -8.49
CA GLU A 256 -34.05 -50.57 -8.88
C GLU A 256 -34.44 -49.24 -8.20
N GLY A 257 -33.66 -48.75 -7.22
CA GLY A 257 -33.92 -47.51 -6.51
C GLY A 257 -34.99 -47.61 -5.42
N LYS A 258 -35.29 -48.81 -4.91
CA LYS A 258 -36.28 -49.04 -3.85
C LYS A 258 -35.71 -48.81 -2.44
N ARG A 259 -34.39 -48.85 -2.26
CA ARG A 259 -33.68 -48.63 -1.00
C ARG A 259 -32.49 -47.69 -1.18
N HIS A 260 -32.10 -46.97 -0.10
CA HIS A 260 -30.93 -46.07 -0.02
C HIS A 260 -30.72 -45.21 -1.28
N GLN A 261 -31.74 -44.46 -1.71
CA GLN A 261 -31.77 -43.77 -2.99
C GLN A 261 -30.63 -42.74 -3.14
N LEU A 262 -29.79 -42.95 -4.15
CA LEU A 262 -28.86 -41.96 -4.69
C LEU A 262 -29.44 -41.44 -6.02
N ARG A 263 -29.25 -40.15 -6.36
CA ARG A 263 -29.78 -39.61 -7.63
C ARG A 263 -29.11 -40.23 -8.85
N LEU A 264 -27.80 -40.50 -8.75
CA LEU A 264 -27.08 -41.26 -9.78
C LEU A 264 -27.39 -42.77 -9.67
N GLY A 265 -27.87 -43.22 -8.51
CA GLY A 265 -28.27 -44.60 -8.19
C GLY A 265 -27.10 -45.61 -8.21
N TYR A 266 -27.44 -46.91 -8.23
CA TYR A 266 -26.44 -47.98 -8.12
C TYR A 266 -26.21 -48.70 -9.45
N CYS A 267 -24.98 -49.18 -9.66
CA CYS A 267 -24.61 -50.12 -10.71
C CYS A 267 -23.98 -51.37 -10.09
N VAL A 268 -24.12 -52.54 -10.72
CA VAL A 268 -23.52 -53.81 -10.24
C VAL A 268 -22.54 -54.31 -11.29
N VAL A 269 -21.35 -54.68 -10.85
CA VAL A 269 -20.28 -55.21 -11.72
C VAL A 269 -19.71 -56.51 -11.16
N LYS A 270 -19.39 -57.44 -12.06
CA LYS A 270 -18.70 -58.68 -11.72
C LYS A 270 -17.28 -58.63 -12.28
N ASN A 271 -16.32 -58.63 -11.36
CA ASN A 271 -14.90 -58.66 -11.67
C ASN A 271 -14.33 -60.08 -11.51
N ARG A 272 -13.05 -60.26 -11.84
CA ARG A 272 -12.35 -61.54 -11.63
C ARG A 272 -12.27 -61.86 -10.14
N SER A 273 -12.25 -63.16 -9.82
CA SER A 273 -11.95 -63.63 -8.46
C SER A 273 -10.48 -63.35 -8.13
N ALA A 274 -10.16 -63.33 -6.83
CA ALA A 274 -8.77 -63.27 -6.37
C ALA A 274 -7.94 -64.47 -6.85
N ASP A 275 -8.58 -65.62 -7.05
CA ASP A 275 -7.93 -66.88 -7.45
C ASP A 275 -7.82 -67.05 -8.98
N ASP A 276 -8.33 -66.09 -9.77
CA ASP A 276 -8.37 -66.15 -11.23
C ASP A 276 -7.25 -65.30 -11.85
N GLU A 277 -6.06 -65.91 -11.97
CA GLU A 277 -4.85 -65.29 -12.53
C GLU A 277 -4.73 -65.45 -14.05
N ALA A 278 -5.45 -66.40 -14.66
CA ALA A 278 -5.24 -66.81 -16.05
C ALA A 278 -6.27 -66.26 -17.06
N SER A 279 -7.43 -65.77 -16.63
CA SER A 279 -8.48 -65.34 -17.56
C SER A 279 -8.18 -64.01 -18.24
N THR A 280 -8.55 -63.87 -19.53
CA THR A 280 -8.35 -62.62 -20.27
C THR A 280 -9.49 -61.61 -20.02
N MET A 281 -9.34 -60.36 -20.48
CA MET A 281 -10.42 -59.34 -20.36
C MET A 281 -11.68 -59.75 -21.14
N LYS A 282 -11.52 -60.49 -22.24
CA LYS A 282 -12.64 -61.03 -23.02
C LYS A 282 -13.39 -62.13 -22.27
N ASP A 283 -12.66 -63.03 -21.61
CA ASP A 283 -13.25 -64.13 -20.83
C ASP A 283 -14.04 -63.59 -19.62
N ARG A 284 -13.50 -62.56 -18.96
CA ARG A 284 -14.21 -61.83 -17.89
C ARG A 284 -15.53 -61.24 -18.38
N ASN A 285 -15.51 -60.52 -19.49
CA ASN A 285 -16.71 -59.89 -20.06
C ASN A 285 -17.77 -60.95 -20.43
N ALA A 286 -17.36 -62.10 -20.95
CA ALA A 286 -18.26 -63.21 -21.26
C ALA A 286 -18.87 -63.82 -19.98
N SER A 287 -18.04 -64.06 -18.95
CA SER A 287 -18.48 -64.56 -17.64
C SER A 287 -19.43 -63.58 -16.94
N GLU A 288 -19.19 -62.28 -17.05
CA GLU A 288 -20.04 -61.23 -16.52
C GLU A 288 -21.41 -61.23 -17.23
N LYS A 289 -21.42 -61.27 -18.56
CA LYS A 289 -22.67 -61.34 -19.35
C LYS A 289 -23.48 -62.60 -19.05
N ALA A 290 -22.81 -63.75 -18.87
CA ALA A 290 -23.47 -65.00 -18.49
C ALA A 290 -24.05 -64.93 -17.07
N PHE A 291 -23.32 -64.36 -16.11
CA PHE A 291 -23.78 -64.21 -14.73
C PHE A 291 -25.02 -63.32 -14.62
N PHE A 292 -25.01 -62.16 -15.27
CA PHE A 292 -26.16 -61.25 -15.25
C PHE A 292 -27.34 -61.71 -16.13
N ALA A 293 -27.17 -62.78 -16.91
CA ALA A 293 -28.28 -63.44 -17.61
C ALA A 293 -29.05 -64.45 -16.72
N ALA A 294 -28.47 -64.87 -15.59
CA ALA A 294 -29.10 -65.79 -14.65
C ALA A 294 -29.99 -65.06 -13.62
N ASN A 295 -30.99 -65.75 -13.08
CA ASN A 295 -31.79 -65.24 -11.95
C ASN A 295 -30.96 -65.22 -10.65
N PRO A 296 -31.16 -64.25 -9.75
CA PRO A 296 -32.16 -63.17 -9.78
C PRO A 296 -31.72 -61.91 -10.55
N TRP A 297 -30.52 -61.89 -11.13
CA TRP A 297 -29.92 -60.70 -11.75
C TRP A 297 -30.49 -60.32 -13.10
N ALA A 298 -31.05 -61.28 -13.84
CA ALA A 298 -31.64 -61.09 -15.16
C ALA A 298 -32.65 -59.93 -15.22
N ARG A 299 -33.42 -59.71 -14.15
CA ARG A 299 -34.39 -58.60 -14.05
C ARG A 299 -33.74 -57.22 -14.15
N LEU A 300 -32.49 -57.10 -13.69
CA LEU A 300 -31.77 -55.82 -13.69
C LEU A 300 -31.25 -55.44 -15.08
N LYS A 301 -31.24 -56.36 -16.04
CA LYS A 301 -30.73 -56.10 -17.40
C LYS A 301 -31.48 -54.96 -18.10
N ALA A 302 -32.79 -54.84 -17.86
CA ALA A 302 -33.62 -53.75 -18.41
C ALA A 302 -33.21 -52.35 -17.89
N THR A 303 -32.60 -52.27 -16.71
CA THR A 303 -32.20 -51.00 -16.09
C THR A 303 -30.98 -50.36 -16.73
N LYS A 304 -30.21 -51.11 -17.53
CA LYS A 304 -28.87 -50.72 -18.03
C LYS A 304 -27.90 -50.33 -16.91
N ARG A 305 -28.04 -50.91 -15.71
CA ARG A 305 -27.17 -50.66 -14.54
C ARG A 305 -26.30 -51.86 -14.16
N VAL A 306 -26.26 -52.90 -15.00
CA VAL A 306 -25.47 -54.10 -14.76
C VAL A 306 -24.37 -54.25 -15.81
N GLY A 307 -23.21 -54.70 -15.36
CA GLY A 307 -22.04 -54.93 -16.19
C GLY A 307 -21.12 -53.73 -16.34
N VAL A 308 -19.84 -54.02 -16.60
CA VAL A 308 -18.79 -53.00 -16.74
C VAL A 308 -19.05 -52.09 -17.95
N GLU A 309 -19.53 -52.64 -19.06
CA GLU A 309 -19.82 -51.87 -20.29
C GLU A 309 -20.86 -50.75 -20.04
N SER A 310 -21.89 -51.06 -19.26
CA SER A 310 -22.92 -50.10 -18.84
C SER A 310 -22.35 -49.04 -17.88
N LEU A 311 -21.52 -49.45 -16.92
CA LEU A 311 -20.88 -48.55 -15.97
C LEU A 311 -19.96 -47.55 -16.68
N SER A 312 -19.05 -48.02 -17.55
CA SER A 312 -18.12 -47.16 -18.29
C SER A 312 -18.84 -46.14 -19.16
N THR A 313 -19.94 -46.54 -19.81
CA THR A 313 -20.76 -45.63 -20.62
C THR A 313 -21.38 -44.54 -19.75
N ARG A 314 -21.92 -44.92 -18.60
CA ARG A 314 -22.59 -43.99 -17.70
C ARG A 314 -21.62 -43.02 -17.00
N LEU A 315 -20.44 -43.49 -16.62
CA LEU A 315 -19.40 -42.64 -16.05
C LEU A 315 -18.94 -41.56 -17.04
N ARG A 316 -18.80 -41.95 -18.31
CA ARG A 316 -18.48 -41.02 -19.40
C ARG A 316 -19.57 -39.97 -19.59
N ASP A 317 -20.82 -40.39 -19.68
CA ASP A 317 -21.96 -39.45 -19.85
C ASP A 317 -22.03 -38.46 -18.68
N LEU A 318 -21.84 -38.93 -17.45
CA LEU A 318 -21.86 -38.08 -16.26
C LEU A 318 -20.70 -37.09 -16.22
N LEU A 319 -19.47 -37.54 -16.50
CA LEU A 319 -18.32 -36.65 -16.54
C LEU A 319 -18.49 -35.59 -17.63
N ARG A 320 -19.03 -35.95 -18.80
CA ARG A 320 -19.36 -35.01 -19.87
C ARG A 320 -20.40 -33.99 -19.42
N ASP A 321 -21.51 -34.44 -18.83
CA ASP A 321 -22.62 -33.55 -18.46
C ASP A 321 -22.19 -32.55 -17.38
N VAL A 322 -21.41 -32.99 -16.39
CA VAL A 322 -20.83 -32.11 -15.37
C VAL A 322 -19.80 -31.16 -16.00
N SER A 323 -18.91 -31.67 -16.86
CA SER A 323 -17.92 -30.84 -17.54
C SER A 323 -18.57 -29.74 -18.36
N LYS A 324 -19.61 -30.07 -19.14
CA LYS A 324 -20.35 -29.10 -19.97
C LYS A 324 -21.11 -28.08 -19.13
N LYS A 325 -21.75 -28.51 -18.04
CA LYS A 325 -22.49 -27.62 -17.13
C LYS A 325 -21.55 -26.65 -16.41
N GLU A 326 -20.43 -27.15 -15.90
CA GLU A 326 -19.49 -26.37 -15.10
C GLU A 326 -18.49 -25.57 -15.94
N PHE A 327 -18.33 -25.86 -17.24
CA PHE A 327 -17.38 -25.16 -18.12
C PHE A 327 -17.53 -23.64 -18.07
N LYS A 328 -18.77 -23.13 -18.12
CA LYS A 328 -19.07 -21.68 -18.03
C LYS A 328 -18.69 -21.10 -16.66
N ASN A 329 -18.92 -21.87 -15.59
CA ASN A 329 -18.59 -21.44 -14.23
C ASN A 329 -17.08 -21.37 -14.05
N VAL A 330 -16.34 -22.39 -14.50
CA VAL A 330 -14.87 -22.41 -14.49
C VAL A 330 -14.31 -21.25 -15.32
N THR A 331 -14.89 -20.97 -16.49
CA THR A 331 -14.48 -19.85 -17.34
C THR A 331 -14.65 -18.51 -16.63
N ALA A 332 -15.82 -18.26 -16.04
CA ALA A 332 -16.07 -17.03 -15.30
C ALA A 332 -15.15 -16.89 -14.08
N GLU A 333 -14.90 -17.99 -13.36
CA GLU A 333 -14.04 -18.02 -12.18
C GLU A 333 -12.57 -17.70 -12.52
N VAL A 334 -12.03 -18.30 -13.59
CA VAL A 334 -10.66 -18.00 -14.08
C VAL A 334 -10.52 -16.54 -14.48
N HIS A 335 -11.48 -15.98 -15.23
CA HIS A 335 -11.44 -14.57 -15.63
C HIS A 335 -11.53 -13.61 -14.44
N ARG A 336 -12.38 -13.92 -13.44
CA ARG A 336 -12.48 -13.15 -12.21
C ARG A 336 -11.16 -13.17 -11.44
N MET A 337 -10.57 -14.34 -11.23
CA MET A 337 -9.28 -14.47 -10.55
C MET A 337 -8.16 -13.76 -11.31
N LEU A 338 -8.16 -13.83 -12.65
CA LEU A 338 -7.20 -13.10 -13.46
C LEU A 338 -7.29 -11.58 -13.23
N GLN A 339 -8.50 -11.01 -13.25
CA GLN A 339 -8.70 -9.58 -12.99
C GLN A 339 -8.27 -9.18 -11.58
N GLU A 340 -8.61 -9.97 -10.56
CA GLU A 340 -8.26 -9.71 -9.16
C GLU A 340 -6.73 -9.71 -8.96
N ASN A 341 -6.05 -10.77 -9.41
CA ASN A 341 -4.60 -10.89 -9.28
C ASN A 341 -3.85 -9.84 -10.12
N GLN A 342 -4.36 -9.50 -11.31
CA GLN A 342 -3.76 -8.48 -12.15
C GLN A 342 -3.91 -7.08 -11.53
N SER A 343 -5.08 -6.76 -10.95
CA SER A 343 -5.29 -5.50 -10.22
C SER A 343 -4.40 -5.41 -8.99
N GLU A 344 -4.18 -6.52 -8.27
CA GLU A 344 -3.26 -6.55 -7.14
C GLU A 344 -1.81 -6.33 -7.59
N LEU A 345 -1.38 -6.96 -8.68
CA LEU A 345 -0.04 -6.78 -9.26
C LEU A 345 0.18 -5.33 -9.73
N GLU A 346 -0.82 -4.70 -10.34
CA GLU A 346 -0.80 -3.29 -10.74
C GLU A 346 -0.70 -2.36 -9.52
N ARG A 347 -1.41 -2.67 -8.43
CA ARG A 347 -1.32 -1.90 -7.18
C ARG A 347 0.06 -1.99 -6.54
N MET A 348 0.77 -3.11 -6.70
CA MET A 348 2.16 -3.27 -6.24
C MET A 348 3.17 -2.44 -7.08
N GLY A 349 2.75 -1.86 -8.21
CA GLY A 349 3.63 -1.07 -9.07
C GLY A 349 4.68 -1.91 -9.82
N PRO A 350 5.64 -1.27 -10.51
CA PRO A 350 6.69 -1.97 -11.25
C PRO A 350 7.68 -2.68 -10.31
N SER A 351 8.27 -3.79 -10.76
CA SER A 351 9.31 -4.49 -10.00
C SER A 351 10.54 -3.61 -9.78
N ARG A 352 11.06 -3.60 -8.55
CA ARG A 352 12.25 -2.83 -8.15
C ARG A 352 13.42 -3.75 -7.75
N SER A 353 13.49 -4.95 -8.34
CA SER A 353 14.57 -5.92 -8.07
C SER A 353 15.93 -5.46 -8.59
N GLN A 354 15.95 -4.72 -9.71
CA GLN A 354 17.16 -4.26 -10.39
C GLN A 354 17.48 -2.78 -10.05
N PRO A 355 18.77 -2.40 -9.94
CA PRO A 355 19.17 -1.02 -9.66
C PRO A 355 18.63 0.00 -10.68
N GLY A 356 18.53 -0.38 -11.96
CA GLY A 356 17.95 0.48 -13.00
C GLY A 356 16.49 0.83 -12.74
N ALA A 357 15.69 -0.15 -12.31
CA ALA A 357 14.28 0.06 -11.98
C ALA A 357 14.11 0.89 -10.69
N GLN A 358 14.95 0.65 -9.67
CA GLN A 358 14.99 1.45 -8.45
C GLN A 358 15.31 2.93 -8.75
N ARG A 359 16.30 3.17 -9.63
CA ARG A 359 16.68 4.52 -10.06
C ARG A 359 15.55 5.21 -10.83
N GLN A 360 14.90 4.50 -11.75
CA GLN A 360 13.74 5.04 -12.48
C GLN A 360 12.60 5.42 -11.53
N PHE A 361 12.29 4.55 -10.56
CA PHE A 361 11.26 4.77 -9.57
C PHE A 361 11.55 6.00 -8.69
N LEU A 362 12.73 6.09 -8.09
CA LEU A 362 13.13 7.27 -7.31
C LEU A 362 13.19 8.54 -8.17
N GLY A 363 13.62 8.42 -9.43
CA GLY A 363 13.67 9.54 -10.37
C GLY A 363 12.28 10.11 -10.68
N GLN A 364 11.27 9.25 -10.79
CA GLN A 364 9.87 9.68 -10.93
C GLN A 364 9.37 10.42 -9.70
N ILE A 365 9.64 9.90 -8.49
CA ILE A 365 9.27 10.57 -7.23
C ILE A 365 9.98 11.93 -7.11
N ALA A 366 11.27 11.98 -7.44
CA ALA A 366 12.04 13.23 -7.40
C ALA A 366 11.52 14.28 -8.39
N SER A 367 11.13 13.86 -9.59
CA SER A 367 10.53 14.75 -10.59
C SER A 367 9.20 15.33 -10.12
N LYS A 368 8.30 14.48 -9.60
CA LYS A 368 7.00 14.91 -9.07
C LYS A 368 7.16 15.82 -7.85
N PHE A 369 8.07 15.48 -6.94
CA PHE A 369 8.39 16.32 -5.79
C PHE A 369 8.90 17.70 -6.23
N GLN A 370 9.81 17.77 -7.21
CA GLN A 370 10.34 19.03 -7.72
C GLN A 370 9.25 19.90 -8.38
N ASP A 371 8.32 19.30 -9.13
CA ASP A 371 7.17 20.04 -9.69
C ASP A 371 6.26 20.57 -8.57
N ALA A 372 5.91 19.73 -7.59
CA ALA A 372 5.09 20.13 -6.45
C ALA A 372 5.75 21.24 -5.60
N ALA A 373 7.05 21.11 -5.30
CA ALA A 373 7.81 22.10 -4.53
C ALA A 373 7.89 23.44 -5.27
N ARG A 374 8.16 23.42 -6.59
CA ARG A 374 8.18 24.62 -7.43
C ARG A 374 6.82 25.33 -7.44
N ARG A 375 5.74 24.58 -7.67
CA ARG A 375 4.37 25.12 -7.64
C ARG A 375 4.00 25.70 -6.29
N ALA A 376 4.37 25.02 -5.21
CA ALA A 376 4.07 25.49 -3.86
C ALA A 376 4.83 26.78 -3.49
N ARG A 377 6.06 26.93 -4.00
CA ARG A 377 6.88 28.14 -3.91
C ARG A 377 6.34 29.29 -4.77
N ASP A 378 5.93 29.00 -6.00
CA ASP A 378 5.51 30.03 -6.96
C ASP A 378 4.02 30.42 -6.77
N GLY A 379 3.27 29.69 -5.94
CA GLY A 379 1.85 29.95 -5.67
C GLY A 379 0.87 29.33 -6.69
N HIS A 380 1.36 28.43 -7.55
CA HIS A 380 0.57 27.78 -8.60
C HIS A 380 -0.08 26.49 -8.11
N TYR A 381 -1.14 26.60 -7.31
CA TYR A 381 -1.78 25.44 -6.66
C TYR A 381 -2.76 24.67 -7.55
N SER A 382 -3.19 25.24 -8.67
CA SER A 382 -4.19 24.62 -9.56
C SER A 382 -3.69 23.35 -10.22
N GLY A 383 -4.54 22.32 -10.28
CA GLY A 383 -4.29 21.08 -11.02
C GLY A 383 -3.54 20.00 -10.24
N MET A 384 -3.38 20.15 -8.92
CA MET A 384 -2.83 19.11 -8.04
C MET A 384 -3.74 18.92 -6.82
N ALA A 385 -4.39 17.76 -6.74
CA ALA A 385 -5.36 17.44 -5.68
C ALA A 385 -4.80 17.57 -4.24
N MET A 386 -3.49 17.40 -4.07
CA MET A 386 -2.83 17.57 -2.77
C MET A 386 -3.03 18.98 -2.18
N PHE A 387 -3.03 20.04 -3.00
CA PHE A 387 -3.17 21.43 -2.55
C PHE A 387 -4.63 21.85 -2.31
N ASP A 388 -5.59 21.14 -2.94
CA ASP A 388 -7.02 21.34 -2.72
C ASP A 388 -7.45 20.73 -1.39
N ASN A 389 -6.96 19.52 -1.10
CA ASN A 389 -7.29 18.80 0.13
C ASN A 389 -6.56 19.33 1.37
N SER A 390 -5.39 19.95 1.21
CA SER A 390 -4.54 20.37 2.33
C SER A 390 -4.03 21.82 2.17
N PRO A 391 -4.76 22.81 2.71
CA PRO A 391 -4.32 24.20 2.72
C PRO A 391 -2.96 24.42 3.42
N SER A 392 -2.57 23.51 4.32
CA SER A 392 -1.28 23.51 5.00
C SER A 392 -0.08 23.35 4.05
N LEU A 393 -0.29 22.83 2.84
CA LEU A 393 0.72 22.65 1.79
C LEU A 393 0.95 23.90 0.93
N ARG A 394 0.14 24.94 1.09
CA ARG A 394 0.28 26.21 0.34
C ARG A 394 1.46 27.03 0.86
N LEU A 395 2.67 26.57 0.53
CA LEU A 395 3.91 27.01 1.15
C LEU A 395 4.10 28.53 1.10
N ILE A 396 4.13 29.13 -0.09
CA ILE A 396 4.42 30.56 -0.20
C ILE A 396 3.35 31.41 0.46
N THR A 397 2.08 31.01 0.38
CA THR A 397 0.98 31.70 1.07
C THR A 397 1.24 31.77 2.58
N ARG A 398 1.66 30.65 3.19
CA ARG A 398 1.95 30.58 4.62
C ARG A 398 3.19 31.38 5.01
N ILE A 399 4.22 31.37 4.18
CA ILE A 399 5.43 32.17 4.40
C ILE A 399 5.12 33.66 4.30
N VAL A 400 4.33 34.10 3.33
CA VAL A 400 3.90 35.51 3.21
C VAL A 400 3.13 35.95 4.47
N CYS A 401 2.13 35.18 4.92
CA CYS A 401 1.41 35.50 6.15
C CYS A 401 2.34 35.57 7.38
N LEU A 402 3.32 34.66 7.48
CA LEU A 402 4.30 34.65 8.57
C LEU A 402 5.23 35.89 8.51
N ASN A 403 5.60 36.33 7.31
CA ASN A 403 6.44 37.50 7.10
C ASN A 403 5.69 38.80 7.44
N GLU A 404 4.40 38.88 7.10
CA GLU A 404 3.52 39.99 7.46
C GLU A 404 3.37 40.08 9.00
N GLU A 405 3.07 38.97 9.66
CA GLU A 405 3.00 38.87 11.13
C GLU A 405 4.31 39.35 11.77
N PHE A 406 5.45 38.86 11.28
CA PHE A 406 6.77 39.24 11.77
C PHE A 406 7.05 40.73 11.60
N ASN A 407 6.82 41.28 10.41
CA ASN A 407 7.06 42.70 10.13
C ASN A 407 6.24 43.61 11.05
N GLU A 408 4.97 43.29 11.28
CA GLU A 408 4.10 44.06 12.17
C GLU A 408 4.55 43.96 13.65
N VAL A 409 4.83 42.74 14.14
CA VAL A 409 5.33 42.54 15.51
C VAL A 409 6.66 43.26 15.71
N PHE A 410 7.56 43.19 14.72
CA PHE A 410 8.85 43.86 14.77
C PHE A 410 8.70 45.40 14.78
N ALA A 411 7.72 45.94 14.04
CA ALA A 411 7.40 47.36 14.03
C ALA A 411 6.82 47.85 15.37
N LEU A 412 5.94 47.07 16.00
CA LEU A 412 5.22 47.42 17.23
C LEU A 412 6.00 47.15 18.52
N ARG A 413 6.77 46.06 18.55
CA ARG A 413 7.38 45.51 19.78
C ARG A 413 8.88 45.32 19.69
N GLY A 414 9.50 45.56 18.53
CA GLY A 414 10.93 45.40 18.32
C GLY A 414 11.79 46.35 19.16
N HIS A 415 11.24 47.50 19.57
CA HIS A 415 11.91 48.43 20.48
C HIS A 415 11.72 48.06 21.96
N THR A 416 12.76 48.32 22.75
CA THR A 416 12.73 48.08 24.20
C THR A 416 11.82 49.07 24.92
N ARG A 417 11.93 50.36 24.61
CA ARG A 417 11.14 51.47 25.20
C ARG A 417 10.46 52.29 24.11
N ASN A 418 9.29 52.86 24.36
CA ASN A 418 8.66 53.73 23.37
C ASN A 418 9.50 55.00 23.15
N PHE A 419 9.52 55.50 21.91
CA PHE A 419 10.14 56.78 21.61
C PHE A 419 9.29 57.91 22.20
N ASP A 420 9.94 58.92 22.78
CA ASP A 420 9.29 60.07 23.40
C ASP A 420 8.92 61.12 22.35
N GLY A 421 7.75 61.75 22.49
CA GLY A 421 7.34 62.90 21.67
C GLY A 421 6.24 62.61 20.64
N PRO A 422 5.88 63.61 19.82
CA PRO A 422 4.74 63.57 18.90
C PRO A 422 5.05 62.92 17.55
N ALA A 423 6.31 62.51 17.34
CA ALA A 423 6.78 61.96 16.08
C ALA A 423 6.18 60.56 15.87
N GLU A 424 5.01 60.54 15.23
CA GLU A 424 4.35 59.40 14.62
C GLU A 424 4.27 58.13 15.48
N ASN A 425 3.19 58.01 16.28
CA ASN A 425 2.54 56.69 16.32
C ASN A 425 2.18 56.39 14.85
N GLU A 426 2.81 55.39 14.21
CA GLU A 426 2.54 54.98 12.81
C GLU A 426 1.07 54.51 12.59
N GLY A 427 0.10 54.90 13.42
CA GLY A 427 -1.30 54.50 13.33
C GLY A 427 -1.52 53.00 13.48
N ILE A 428 -0.49 52.24 13.88
CA ILE A 428 -0.55 50.79 13.96
C ILE A 428 -1.35 50.42 15.21
N VAL A 429 -2.64 50.18 15.00
CA VAL A 429 -3.54 49.62 16.00
C VAL A 429 -3.05 48.20 16.33
N ASP A 430 -2.95 47.86 17.62
CA ASP A 430 -2.67 46.50 18.13
C ASP A 430 -3.81 45.58 17.68
N LYS A 431 -3.76 45.13 16.41
CA LYS A 431 -4.68 44.12 15.89
C LYS A 431 -4.38 42.83 16.65
N GLN A 432 -5.40 42.24 17.28
CA GLN A 432 -5.28 40.90 17.85
C GLN A 432 -5.08 39.91 16.70
N PHE A 433 -3.84 39.56 16.39
CA PHE A 433 -3.53 38.49 15.46
C PHE A 433 -3.71 37.14 16.14
N LYS A 434 -4.39 36.22 15.46
CA LYS A 434 -4.34 34.80 15.81
C LYS A 434 -3.00 34.28 15.27
N PRO A 435 -2.06 33.84 16.13
CA PRO A 435 -0.81 33.28 15.66
C PRO A 435 -1.08 32.10 14.73
N ILE A 436 -0.32 32.00 13.63
CA ILE A 436 -0.42 30.85 12.72
C ILE A 436 -0.21 29.58 13.55
N GLN A 437 -1.21 28.71 13.57
CA GLN A 437 -1.07 27.41 14.22
C GLN A 437 0.02 26.61 13.50
N LEU A 438 1.12 26.35 14.22
CA LEU A 438 2.10 25.40 13.77
C LEU A 438 1.58 23.98 14.01
N HIS A 439 1.71 23.12 12.99
CA HIS A 439 1.58 21.69 13.18
C HIS A 439 2.71 21.19 14.09
N ALA A 440 2.50 20.01 14.70
CA ALA A 440 3.44 19.40 15.64
C ALA A 440 4.88 19.46 15.09
N MET A 441 5.77 20.02 15.91
CA MET A 441 7.19 20.15 15.59
C MET A 441 7.85 18.77 15.61
N ASP A 442 8.59 18.43 14.55
CA ASP A 442 9.44 17.24 14.57
C ASP A 442 10.53 17.42 15.65
N ARG A 443 10.58 16.47 16.60
CA ARG A 443 11.56 16.45 17.68
C ARG A 443 12.99 16.49 17.17
N LYS A 444 13.25 15.97 15.96
CA LYS A 444 14.58 15.97 15.35
C LYS A 444 15.10 17.38 15.04
N LEU A 445 14.22 18.36 14.86
CA LEU A 445 14.58 19.77 14.61
C LEU A 445 14.94 20.56 15.88
N ALA A 446 14.65 20.02 17.08
CA ALA A 446 14.86 20.72 18.35
C ALA A 446 16.29 21.20 18.58
N SER A 447 17.28 20.52 17.99
CA SER A 447 18.70 20.90 18.09
C SER A 447 19.10 22.12 17.27
N ILE A 448 18.31 22.50 16.25
CA ILE A 448 18.62 23.60 15.32
C ILE A 448 17.83 24.86 15.68
N LEU A 449 16.55 24.66 16.00
CA LEU A 449 15.60 25.74 16.20
C LEU A 449 15.88 26.49 17.50
N LYS A 450 15.69 27.81 17.48
CA LYS A 450 15.94 28.70 18.62
C LYS A 450 14.72 29.59 18.87
N GLU A 451 14.40 29.83 20.14
CA GLU A 451 13.37 30.80 20.55
C GLU A 451 11.96 30.51 19.96
N VAL A 452 11.63 29.24 19.68
CA VAL A 452 10.38 28.86 19.00
C VAL A 452 9.13 29.37 19.73
N GLU A 453 9.13 29.31 21.06
CA GLU A 453 8.03 29.69 21.94
C GLU A 453 8.13 31.14 22.46
N TYR A 454 9.08 31.93 21.97
CA TYR A 454 9.30 33.29 22.46
C TYR A 454 8.09 34.20 22.18
N ASP A 455 7.42 34.73 23.21
CA ASP A 455 6.43 35.80 23.01
C ASP A 455 7.08 37.15 23.27
N CYS A 456 7.02 38.04 22.27
CA CYS A 456 7.68 39.33 22.36
C CYS A 456 6.93 40.27 23.32
N PRO A 457 7.56 40.69 24.43
CA PRO A 457 6.90 41.54 25.41
C PRO A 457 6.69 42.95 24.86
N LYS A 458 5.61 43.59 25.32
CA LYS A 458 5.30 44.99 24.97
C LYS A 458 6.46 45.93 25.36
N PRO A 459 6.66 47.05 24.65
CA PRO A 459 7.64 48.06 25.03
C PRO A 459 7.42 48.55 26.46
N ILE A 460 8.51 48.80 27.19
CA ILE A 460 8.47 49.33 28.55
C ILE A 460 7.96 50.77 28.49
N LYS A 461 7.09 51.16 29.42
CA LYS A 461 6.42 52.47 29.43
C LYS A 461 7.27 53.63 29.96
N ASP A 462 8.46 53.38 30.51
CA ASP A 462 9.31 54.47 30.99
C ASP A 462 9.88 55.28 29.83
N SER A 463 10.15 56.57 30.09
CA SER A 463 10.72 57.49 29.12
C SER A 463 12.10 57.04 28.65
N LEU A 464 12.28 56.98 27.33
CA LEU A 464 13.56 56.68 26.69
C LEU A 464 14.57 57.82 26.91
N LEU A 465 14.13 59.07 27.01
CA LEU A 465 14.97 60.22 27.33
C LEU A 465 15.71 60.05 28.67
N ASN A 466 15.04 59.51 29.70
CA ASN A 466 15.67 59.23 31.00
C ASN A 466 16.73 58.12 30.89
N ASP A 467 16.48 57.11 30.06
CA ASP A 467 17.40 56.00 29.82
C ASP A 467 18.65 56.48 29.04
N ILE A 468 18.44 57.32 28.01
CA ILE A 468 19.51 57.99 27.27
C ILE A 468 20.37 58.84 28.21
N GLU A 469 19.76 59.62 29.09
CA GLU A 469 20.49 60.45 30.04
C GLU A 469 21.32 59.61 31.02
N ARG A 470 20.78 58.48 31.50
CA ARG A 470 21.53 57.52 32.32
C ARG A 470 22.74 56.98 31.56
N VAL A 471 22.55 56.51 30.33
CA VAL A 471 23.65 55.95 29.51
C VAL A 471 24.68 57.03 29.18
N PHE A 472 24.25 58.24 28.84
CA PHE A 472 25.12 59.38 28.60
C PHE A 472 25.97 59.71 29.85
N ASN A 473 25.36 59.81 31.03
CA ASN A 473 26.10 60.09 32.27
C ASN A 473 27.11 58.99 32.64
N GLN A 474 26.84 57.73 32.28
CA GLN A 474 27.74 56.60 32.53
C GLN A 474 28.85 56.45 31.49
N SER A 475 28.71 57.04 30.30
CA SER A 475 29.59 56.76 29.16
C SER A 475 30.12 58.00 28.42
N ARG A 476 29.83 59.22 28.90
CA ARG A 476 30.31 60.46 28.29
C ARG A 476 31.82 60.67 28.44
N GLY A 477 32.45 61.18 27.39
CA GLY A 477 33.81 61.73 27.43
C GLY A 477 33.84 63.20 27.85
N ALA A 478 35.02 63.82 27.83
CA ALA A 478 35.22 65.25 28.10
C ALA A 478 34.78 66.17 26.93
N GLU A 479 33.66 65.84 26.29
CA GLU A 479 33.15 66.55 25.11
C GLU A 479 32.31 67.77 25.51
N LEU A 480 32.46 68.88 24.78
CA LEU A 480 31.72 70.12 25.06
C LEU A 480 30.39 70.13 24.29
N GLY A 481 29.28 69.95 25.00
CA GLY A 481 27.93 70.12 24.44
C GLY A 481 27.54 69.13 23.33
N SER A 482 28.26 68.01 23.22
CA SER A 482 28.04 66.96 22.22
C SER A 482 28.20 65.57 22.87
N PHE A 483 28.01 64.51 22.07
CA PHE A 483 28.23 63.13 22.46
C PHE A 483 29.03 62.34 21.42
N GLY A 484 29.86 61.41 21.89
CA GLY A 484 30.63 60.50 21.05
C GLY A 484 29.76 59.37 20.48
N GLY A 485 30.15 58.86 19.32
CA GLY A 485 29.41 57.78 18.62
C GLY A 485 29.23 56.49 19.44
N ALA A 486 30.07 56.26 20.45
CA ALA A 486 29.96 55.11 21.36
C ALA A 486 28.67 55.16 22.22
N VAL A 487 28.24 56.34 22.67
CA VAL A 487 27.02 56.49 23.47
C VAL A 487 25.80 56.13 22.62
N LEU A 488 25.74 56.63 21.38
CA LEU A 488 24.66 56.30 20.44
C LEU A 488 24.62 54.80 20.13
N ALA A 489 25.77 54.16 19.94
CA ALA A 489 25.86 52.71 19.72
C ALA A 489 25.30 51.91 20.92
N GLN A 490 25.62 52.33 22.14
CA GLN A 490 25.13 51.66 23.36
C GLN A 490 23.62 51.82 23.52
N VAL A 491 23.09 53.02 23.32
CA VAL A 491 21.64 53.27 23.37
C VAL A 491 20.92 52.50 22.26
N PHE A 492 21.46 52.46 21.04
CA PHE A 492 20.88 51.67 19.94
C PHE A 492 20.86 50.17 20.26
N LYS A 493 21.95 49.65 20.83
CA LYS A 493 22.04 48.24 21.25
C LYS A 493 21.00 47.92 22.32
N GLU A 494 20.81 48.80 23.30
CA GLU A 494 19.78 48.67 24.32
C GLU A 494 18.36 48.70 23.74
N GLN A 495 18.12 49.62 22.81
CA GLN A 495 16.82 49.78 22.17
C GLN A 495 16.47 48.62 21.22
N SER A 496 17.47 47.92 20.69
CA SER A 496 17.32 46.80 19.75
C SER A 496 17.51 45.42 20.39
N LYS A 497 17.52 45.32 21.72
CA LYS A 497 17.74 44.05 22.47
C LYS A 497 16.81 42.92 22.05
N LYS A 498 15.57 43.24 21.66
CA LYS A 498 14.53 42.27 21.26
C LYS A 498 14.68 41.74 19.84
N TRP A 499 15.52 42.34 19.00
CA TRP A 499 15.65 41.96 17.59
C TRP A 499 16.15 40.53 17.42
N LYS A 500 17.16 40.13 18.19
CA LYS A 500 17.74 38.78 18.15
C LYS A 500 16.69 37.67 18.39
N PRO A 501 15.98 37.63 19.54
CA PRO A 501 15.01 36.57 19.78
C PRO A 501 13.83 36.59 18.80
N LEU A 502 13.37 37.78 18.37
CA LEU A 502 12.31 37.92 17.36
C LEU A 502 12.67 37.26 16.01
N VAL A 503 13.87 37.53 15.50
CA VAL A 503 14.32 36.97 14.22
C VAL A 503 14.52 35.46 14.33
N LEU A 504 15.18 35.00 15.40
CA LEU A 504 15.42 33.58 15.63
C LEU A 504 14.12 32.78 15.70
N GLN A 505 13.11 33.32 16.39
CA GLN A 505 11.78 32.73 16.42
C GLN A 505 11.14 32.68 15.02
N HIS A 506 11.12 33.81 14.30
CA HIS A 506 10.49 33.90 12.99
C HIS A 506 11.08 32.90 11.99
N VAL A 507 12.42 32.85 11.93
CA VAL A 507 13.13 31.92 11.05
C VAL A 507 12.89 30.47 11.47
N SER A 508 12.87 30.19 12.78
CA SER A 508 12.54 28.85 13.27
C SER A 508 11.13 28.41 12.88
N ARG A 509 10.13 29.30 12.97
CA ARG A 509 8.76 29.04 12.51
C ARG A 509 8.73 28.80 11.00
N ALA A 510 9.48 29.56 10.20
CA ALA A 510 9.58 29.37 8.76
C ALA A 510 10.20 28.00 8.40
N ILE A 511 11.26 27.59 9.09
CA ILE A 511 11.90 26.27 8.91
C ILE A 511 10.88 25.15 9.19
N ILE A 512 10.09 25.25 10.26
CA ILE A 512 9.08 24.23 10.58
C ILE A 512 8.02 24.13 9.46
N ILE A 513 7.57 25.28 8.93
CA ILE A 513 6.61 25.30 7.82
C ILE A 513 7.18 24.57 6.60
N VAL A 514 8.40 24.92 6.19
CA VAL A 514 9.08 24.33 5.02
C VAL A 514 9.30 22.83 5.22
N HIS A 515 9.82 22.42 6.38
CA HIS A 515 10.07 21.02 6.69
C HIS A 515 8.79 20.17 6.65
N ASN A 516 7.72 20.67 7.27
CA ASN A 516 6.43 19.97 7.28
C ASN A 516 5.86 19.83 5.87
N VAL A 517 5.96 20.87 5.04
CA VAL A 517 5.51 20.81 3.64
C VAL A 517 6.30 19.77 2.85
N ILE A 518 7.63 19.75 2.97
CA ILE A 518 8.50 18.75 2.31
C ILE A 518 8.08 17.32 2.71
N GLY A 519 7.93 17.06 4.01
CA GLY A 519 7.55 15.74 4.50
C GLY A 519 6.17 15.27 4.01
N HIS A 520 5.19 16.17 3.94
CA HIS A 520 3.86 15.83 3.43
C HIS A 520 3.85 15.63 1.91
N MET A 521 4.59 16.43 1.14
CA MET A 521 4.74 16.25 -0.31
C MET A 521 5.39 14.89 -0.62
N LEU A 522 6.46 14.53 0.08
CA LEU A 522 7.09 13.23 -0.10
C LEU A 522 6.15 12.08 0.29
N ARG A 523 5.36 12.25 1.35
CA ARG A 523 4.39 11.23 1.78
C ARG A 523 3.25 11.03 0.79
N SER A 524 2.82 12.07 0.06
CA SER A 524 1.78 11.91 -0.98
C SER A 524 2.30 11.22 -2.22
N GLU A 525 3.59 11.41 -2.55
CA GLU A 525 4.21 10.82 -3.75
C GLU A 525 4.77 9.41 -3.50
N CYS A 526 5.08 9.04 -2.26
CA CYS A 526 5.56 7.71 -1.89
C CYS A 526 4.40 6.74 -1.59
N PRO A 527 4.24 5.64 -2.35
CA PRO A 527 3.20 4.63 -2.08
C PRO A 527 3.50 3.81 -0.82
N ASP A 528 4.79 3.50 -0.60
CA ASP A 528 5.26 2.64 0.48
C ASP A 528 5.76 3.44 1.69
N ARG A 529 5.32 3.02 2.87
CA ARG A 529 5.76 3.61 4.13
C ARG A 529 7.26 3.41 4.38
N ASN A 530 7.79 2.23 4.08
CA ASN A 530 9.21 1.92 4.31
C ASN A 530 10.10 2.76 3.39
N THR A 531 9.76 2.87 2.10
CA THR A 531 10.47 3.74 1.16
C THR A 531 10.41 5.20 1.62
N PHE A 532 9.28 5.67 2.13
CA PHE A 532 9.18 7.02 2.71
C PHE A 532 10.13 7.19 3.90
N GLU A 533 10.13 6.26 4.87
CA GLU A 533 10.97 6.36 6.06
C GLU A 533 12.47 6.35 5.69
N GLU A 534 12.91 5.43 4.82
CA GLU A 534 14.30 5.38 4.35
C GLU A 534 14.70 6.63 3.56
N LEU A 535 13.85 7.10 2.64
CA LEU A 535 14.12 8.29 1.84
C LEU A 535 14.12 9.57 2.70
N HIS A 536 13.06 9.80 3.47
CA HIS A 536 12.86 11.03 4.23
C HIS A 536 13.76 11.09 5.46
N ASP A 537 13.69 10.08 6.33
CA ASP A 537 14.32 10.13 7.66
C ASP A 537 15.80 9.79 7.63
N ASN A 538 16.20 8.78 6.84
CA ASN A 538 17.58 8.31 6.82
C ASN A 538 18.42 9.04 5.78
N PHE A 539 17.87 9.29 4.59
CA PHE A 539 18.65 9.87 3.49
C PHE A 539 18.53 11.40 3.38
N LEU A 540 17.32 11.96 3.34
CA LEU A 540 17.11 13.39 3.11
C LEU A 540 17.27 14.24 4.38
N PHE A 541 16.81 13.77 5.53
CA PHE A 541 16.85 14.55 6.77
C PHE A 541 18.26 15.02 7.16
N PRO A 542 19.34 14.22 7.08
CA PRO A 542 20.70 14.71 7.35
C PRO A 542 21.11 15.87 6.43
N LYS A 543 20.71 15.83 5.16
CA LYS A 543 21.01 16.89 4.18
C LYS A 543 20.17 18.14 4.48
N LEU A 544 18.88 17.97 4.80
CA LEU A 544 17.99 19.07 5.22
C LEU A 544 18.51 19.76 6.49
N ARG A 545 19.02 18.98 7.45
CA ARG A 545 19.61 19.49 8.69
C ARG A 545 20.75 20.48 8.40
N VAL A 546 21.65 20.13 7.48
CA VAL A 546 22.77 21.02 7.07
C VAL A 546 22.25 22.29 6.42
N ALA A 547 21.21 22.20 5.57
CA ALA A 547 20.58 23.37 4.97
C ALA A 547 19.98 24.30 6.04
N TYR A 548 19.22 23.77 7.00
CA TYR A 548 18.63 24.57 8.09
C TYR A 548 19.67 25.16 9.02
N GLN A 549 20.75 24.43 9.32
CA GLN A 549 21.85 24.94 10.12
C GLN A 549 22.49 26.18 9.49
N ARG A 550 22.71 26.13 8.17
CA ARG A 550 23.25 27.26 7.41
C ARG A 550 22.33 28.49 7.43
N VAL A 551 21.01 28.27 7.33
CA VAL A 551 20.00 29.34 7.47
C VAL A 551 20.18 30.02 8.83
N MET A 552 20.30 29.25 9.91
CA MET A 552 20.47 29.78 11.27
C MET A 552 21.83 30.46 11.49
N GLU A 553 22.90 29.96 10.89
CA GLU A 553 24.22 30.59 10.91
C GLU A 553 24.21 31.93 10.18
N HIS A 554 23.57 32.01 9.01
CA HIS A 554 23.44 33.27 8.28
C HIS A 554 22.60 34.30 9.05
N VAL A 555 21.54 33.86 9.72
CA VAL A 555 20.77 34.72 10.64
C VAL A 555 21.64 35.28 11.75
N GLN A 556 22.46 34.43 12.38
CA GLN A 556 23.36 34.87 13.44
C GLN A 556 24.36 35.90 12.92
N PHE A 557 24.93 35.67 11.73
CA PHE A 557 25.79 36.63 11.06
C PHE A 557 25.10 37.98 10.81
N LEU A 558 23.86 37.98 10.29
CA LEU A 558 23.09 39.21 10.07
C LEU A 558 22.78 39.96 11.37
N ILE A 559 22.47 39.23 12.44
CA ILE A 559 22.26 39.79 13.78
C ILE A 559 23.55 40.44 14.29
N ASP A 560 24.69 39.75 14.13
CA ASP A 560 25.98 40.24 14.60
C ASP A 560 26.39 41.50 13.82
N VAL A 561 26.25 41.51 12.50
CA VAL A 561 26.52 42.70 11.65
C VAL A 561 25.55 43.85 11.94
N GLY A 562 24.27 43.55 12.16
CA GLY A 562 23.24 44.57 12.38
C GLY A 562 23.29 45.24 13.75
N LEU A 563 23.78 44.52 14.77
CA LEU A 563 23.74 44.96 16.18
C LEU A 563 25.13 45.17 16.81
N SER A 564 26.22 44.70 16.18
CA SER A 564 27.58 44.82 16.69
C SER A 564 28.38 45.81 15.84
N GLY A 565 28.27 47.10 16.17
CA GLY A 565 29.02 48.16 15.49
C GLY A 565 28.51 49.55 15.83
N GLN A 566 29.20 50.58 15.35
CA GLN A 566 28.71 51.95 15.42
C GLN A 566 27.58 52.15 14.39
N PRO A 567 26.45 52.79 14.77
CA PRO A 567 25.40 53.16 13.85
C PRO A 567 25.92 53.92 12.62
N TYR A 568 25.64 53.41 11.42
CA TYR A 568 26.09 54.01 10.17
C TYR A 568 25.04 53.88 9.07
N THR A 569 24.77 54.98 8.36
CA THR A 569 23.81 55.03 7.26
C THR A 569 24.18 56.11 6.23
N LEU A 570 24.01 55.78 4.95
CA LEU A 570 24.04 56.73 3.83
C LEU A 570 22.64 57.01 3.28
N ASN A 571 21.60 56.48 3.93
CA ASN A 571 20.22 56.62 3.46
C ASN A 571 19.71 58.06 3.70
N HIS A 572 19.33 58.76 2.64
CA HIS A 572 18.84 60.14 2.69
C HIS A 572 17.59 60.35 3.56
N TYR A 573 16.78 59.30 3.80
CA TYR A 573 15.64 59.37 4.71
C TYR A 573 16.07 59.64 6.16
N PHE A 574 17.30 59.30 6.56
CA PHE A 574 17.81 59.61 7.89
C PHE A 574 17.80 61.12 8.16
N ASN A 575 18.39 61.92 7.27
CA ASN A 575 18.46 63.37 7.43
C ASN A 575 17.06 64.01 7.40
N SER A 576 16.18 63.50 6.53
CA SER A 576 14.80 63.98 6.43
C SER A 576 14.02 63.72 7.73
N ASN A 577 14.12 62.51 8.29
CA ASN A 577 13.49 62.14 9.55
C ASN A 577 14.06 62.94 10.75
N LEU A 578 15.36 63.21 10.73
CA LEU A 578 16.04 63.96 11.78
C LEU A 578 15.56 65.42 11.81
N GLN A 579 15.59 66.09 10.64
CA GLN A 579 15.09 67.46 10.51
C GLN A 579 13.62 67.56 10.90
N MET A 580 12.80 66.58 10.52
CA MET A 580 11.38 66.55 10.90
C MET A 580 11.19 66.36 12.40
N SER A 581 11.95 65.48 13.04
CA SER A 581 11.90 65.27 14.51
C SER A 581 12.28 66.55 15.26
N GLN A 582 13.35 67.21 14.83
CA GLN A 582 13.81 68.49 15.39
C GLN A 582 12.76 69.61 15.19
N ALA A 583 12.17 69.71 14.00
CA ALA A 583 11.13 70.69 13.71
C ALA A 583 9.85 70.49 14.56
N LEU A 584 9.42 69.24 14.74
CA LEU A 584 8.27 68.91 15.60
C LEU A 584 8.54 69.26 17.07
N ARG A 585 9.75 68.98 17.56
CA ARG A 585 10.16 69.34 18.92
C ARG A 585 10.17 70.86 19.11
N LEU A 586 10.69 71.61 18.14
CA LEU A 586 10.64 73.07 18.13
C LEU A 586 9.20 73.59 18.12
N GLN A 587 8.32 73.02 17.28
CA GLN A 587 6.90 73.36 17.24
C GLN A 587 6.24 73.13 18.61
N GLN A 588 6.54 72.03 19.29
CA GLN A 588 6.03 71.78 20.64
C GLN A 588 6.53 72.78 21.67
N ALA A 589 7.82 73.15 21.62
CA ALA A 589 8.38 74.17 22.49
C ALA A 589 7.67 75.52 22.28
N ILE A 590 7.44 75.89 21.01
CA ILE A 590 6.68 77.09 20.65
C ILE A 590 5.25 77.03 21.23
N ASN A 591 4.54 75.93 21.01
CA ASN A 591 3.17 75.77 21.52
C ASN A 591 3.09 75.82 23.05
N LYS A 592 4.07 75.27 23.77
CA LYS A 592 4.14 75.33 25.25
C LYS A 592 4.35 76.75 25.78
N THR A 593 5.17 77.56 25.10
CA THR A 593 5.51 78.92 25.54
C THR A 593 4.46 79.96 25.13
N VAL A 594 3.78 79.75 24.00
CA VAL A 594 2.77 80.69 23.45
C VAL A 594 1.38 80.44 24.05
N GLY A 595 1.07 79.20 24.48
CA GLY A 595 -0.30 78.76 24.80
C GLY A 595 -1.18 78.66 23.54
N PRO A 596 -2.29 77.90 23.54
CA PRO A 596 -3.26 78.00 22.45
C PRO A 596 -3.88 79.40 22.52
N ALA A 597 -3.75 80.17 21.44
CA ALA A 597 -4.13 81.59 21.41
C ALA A 597 -5.52 81.86 22.00
N THR A 598 -5.59 82.51 23.17
CA THR A 598 -6.80 83.21 23.62
C THR A 598 -6.85 84.56 22.92
N ASN A 599 -7.77 84.71 21.97
CA ASN A 599 -8.05 86.00 21.33
C ASN A 599 -8.54 87.00 22.39
N GLN A 600 -7.67 87.91 22.83
CA GLN A 600 -8.08 89.22 23.32
C GLN A 600 -8.00 90.20 22.15
N PHE A 601 -9.11 90.34 21.43
CA PHE A 601 -9.46 91.59 20.78
C PHE A 601 -10.88 91.96 21.25
N SER A 602 -10.95 93.13 21.88
CA SER A 602 -12.16 93.82 22.30
C SER A 602 -12.98 94.26 21.11
N ASP A 603 -14.23 93.79 21.00
CA ASP A 603 -15.36 94.70 20.73
C ASP A 603 -16.68 94.11 21.26
N GLY A 604 -17.50 94.98 21.84
CA GLY A 604 -18.52 94.63 22.84
C GLY A 604 -19.84 94.03 22.33
N GLY A 605 -20.62 93.54 23.31
CA GLY A 605 -22.08 93.55 23.26
C GLY A 605 -22.82 92.21 23.28
N THR A 606 -23.20 91.79 24.49
CA THR A 606 -24.46 91.09 24.86
C THR A 606 -24.53 89.55 24.88
N SER A 607 -24.55 89.02 26.11
CA SER A 607 -25.19 87.81 26.68
C SER A 607 -25.70 86.68 25.77
N ALA A 608 -25.20 85.46 25.99
CA ALA A 608 -25.86 84.43 26.82
C ALA A 608 -25.12 83.06 26.78
N ASN A 609 -24.63 82.67 27.95
CA ASN A 609 -24.49 81.33 28.55
C ASN A 609 -24.28 80.04 27.72
N THR A 610 -23.19 79.35 28.14
CA THR A 610 -23.00 77.90 28.40
C THR A 610 -22.47 76.91 27.33
N GLN A 611 -21.49 76.14 27.82
CA GLN A 611 -20.98 74.81 27.42
C GLN A 611 -19.78 74.71 26.46
N THR A 612 -18.59 74.74 27.08
CA THR A 612 -17.47 73.79 26.94
C THR A 612 -17.44 72.94 25.65
N GLY A 613 -16.64 73.38 24.69
CA GLY A 613 -16.21 72.60 23.53
C GLY A 613 -14.85 73.07 23.04
N SER A 614 -13.78 72.45 23.57
CA SER A 614 -12.41 72.64 23.08
C SER A 614 -12.28 72.11 21.66
N THR A 615 -12.44 72.99 20.67
CA THR A 615 -12.19 72.70 19.26
C THR A 615 -10.78 73.16 18.88
N SER A 616 -9.96 72.22 18.42
CA SER A 616 -8.61 72.47 17.93
C SER A 616 -8.65 73.18 16.58
N VAL A 617 -7.97 74.33 16.47
CA VAL A 617 -7.92 75.17 15.26
C VAL A 617 -6.86 74.66 14.26
N LEU A 618 -6.67 73.35 14.15
CA LEU A 618 -5.79 72.73 13.15
C LEU A 618 -6.51 71.70 12.27
N ALA A 619 -7.81 71.90 12.04
CA ALA A 619 -8.53 71.22 10.96
C ALA A 619 -8.54 72.13 9.72
N SER A 620 -7.70 71.80 8.75
CA SER A 620 -7.82 72.26 7.38
C SER A 620 -9.15 71.76 6.79
N SER A 621 -10.20 72.57 6.89
CA SER A 621 -11.38 72.39 6.04
C SER A 621 -11.03 72.94 4.66
N ALA A 622 -10.68 72.02 3.76
CA ALA A 622 -10.62 72.29 2.33
C ALA A 622 -12.02 72.68 1.84
N GLN A 623 -12.28 73.98 1.70
CA GLN A 623 -13.43 74.47 0.96
C GLN A 623 -12.93 75.21 -0.28
N LYS A 624 -13.31 74.67 -1.44
CA LYS A 624 -13.05 75.23 -2.77
C LYS A 624 -13.54 76.68 -2.84
N GLY A 625 -12.64 77.60 -3.13
CA GLY A 625 -12.93 78.98 -3.52
C GLY A 625 -11.64 79.66 -3.97
N GLY A 626 -11.59 80.12 -5.22
CA GLY A 626 -10.42 80.78 -5.79
C GLY A 626 -10.10 82.12 -5.14
N GLY A 627 -8.82 82.43 -5.04
CA GLY A 627 -8.31 83.72 -4.55
C GLY A 627 -6.97 83.52 -3.82
N SER A 628 -5.91 84.18 -4.29
CA SER A 628 -4.57 84.09 -3.72
C SER A 628 -4.57 84.42 -2.23
N SER A 629 -4.31 83.45 -1.35
CA SER A 629 -3.98 83.73 0.05
C SER A 629 -2.47 83.81 0.19
N GLY A 630 -1.94 85.03 0.29
CA GLY A 630 -0.61 85.26 0.80
C GLY A 630 -0.44 84.55 2.15
N ALA A 631 0.71 83.91 2.35
CA ALA A 631 1.05 83.28 3.60
C ALA A 631 0.86 84.29 4.74
N ALA A 632 -0.11 84.03 5.63
CA ALA A 632 -0.21 84.74 6.89
C ALA A 632 1.07 84.44 7.67
N GLY A 633 2.06 85.33 7.58
CA GLY A 633 3.33 85.21 8.27
C GLY A 633 3.09 85.29 9.77
N TRP A 634 3.40 84.22 10.49
CA TRP A 634 3.42 84.22 11.95
C TRP A 634 4.69 84.94 12.39
N TRP A 635 4.54 86.15 12.93
CA TRP A 635 5.65 86.90 13.49
C TRP A 635 5.90 86.46 14.93
N VAL A 636 7.06 85.84 15.19
CA VAL A 636 7.51 85.55 16.56
C VAL A 636 8.32 86.76 17.05
N PRO A 637 7.84 87.56 18.02
CA PRO A 637 8.60 88.71 18.52
C PRO A 637 9.96 88.29 19.08
N LYS A 638 11.01 89.09 18.88
CA LYS A 638 12.37 88.79 19.39
C LYS A 638 12.41 88.57 20.92
N VAL A 639 11.50 89.21 21.65
CA VAL A 639 11.32 89.04 23.10
C VAL A 639 10.75 87.66 23.46
N MET A 640 10.01 87.04 22.53
CA MET A 640 9.47 85.69 22.65
C MET A 640 10.52 84.61 22.38
N LEU A 641 11.53 84.89 21.54
CA LEU A 641 12.69 84.00 21.38
C LEU A 641 13.43 83.79 22.70
N ALA A 642 13.57 84.83 23.53
CA ALA A 642 14.14 84.71 24.87
C ALA A 642 13.30 83.86 25.84
N LYS A 643 11.98 83.72 25.58
CA LYS A 643 11.08 82.81 26.32
C LYS A 643 11.11 81.38 25.78
N LEU A 644 11.58 81.17 24.55
CA LEU A 644 11.81 79.85 23.93
C LEU A 644 13.18 79.27 24.34
N THR A 645 14.12 80.11 24.75
CA THR A 645 15.40 79.70 25.32
C THR A 645 15.23 79.32 26.79
N THR A 646 15.15 78.03 27.08
CA THR A 646 15.20 77.50 28.45
C THR A 646 16.66 77.28 28.88
N ASN A 647 17.02 77.65 30.11
CA ASN A 647 18.31 77.29 30.70
C ASN A 647 18.35 75.77 30.92
N ARG A 648 19.00 75.04 30.02
CA ARG A 648 19.13 73.58 30.06
C ARG A 648 20.55 73.19 30.43
N SER A 649 20.69 72.11 31.18
CA SER A 649 21.99 71.46 31.35
C SER A 649 22.47 70.84 30.03
N ASN A 650 23.79 70.66 29.90
CA ASN A 650 24.36 69.98 28.73
C ASN A 650 23.78 68.56 28.56
N ALA A 651 23.47 67.86 29.66
CA ALA A 651 22.86 66.53 29.61
C ALA A 651 21.43 66.55 29.07
N GLU A 652 20.62 67.55 29.44
CA GLU A 652 19.25 67.71 28.96
C GLU A 652 19.17 68.08 27.48
N GLN A 653 20.14 68.84 26.96
CA GLN A 653 20.22 69.15 25.53
C GLN A 653 20.67 67.92 24.73
N VAL A 654 21.77 67.30 25.16
CA VAL A 654 22.38 66.16 24.45
C VAL A 654 21.46 64.93 24.43
N ARG A 655 20.67 64.67 25.49
CA ARG A 655 19.72 63.54 25.46
C ARG A 655 18.64 63.69 24.40
N GLU A 656 18.19 64.91 24.11
CA GLU A 656 17.20 65.19 23.06
C GLU A 656 17.80 65.00 21.66
N ASP A 657 19.04 65.45 21.47
CA ASP A 657 19.77 65.28 20.21
C ASP A 657 20.05 63.79 19.94
N ILE A 658 20.50 63.03 20.95
CA ILE A 658 20.66 61.56 20.85
C ILE A 658 19.32 60.90 20.52
N HIS A 659 18.22 61.31 21.17
CA HIS A 659 16.90 60.75 20.94
C HIS A 659 16.46 60.92 19.48
N ASP A 660 16.59 62.13 18.92
CA ASP A 660 16.11 62.41 17.57
C ASP A 660 16.97 61.72 16.49
N ILE A 661 18.29 61.65 16.71
CA ILE A 661 19.21 60.87 15.88
C ILE A 661 18.90 59.38 15.96
N LEU A 662 18.71 58.85 17.18
CA LEU A 662 18.38 57.45 17.40
C LEU A 662 17.06 57.08 16.74
N HIS A 663 16.00 57.87 16.93
CA HIS A 663 14.69 57.61 16.33
C HIS A 663 14.76 57.55 14.81
N SER A 664 15.45 58.53 14.20
CA SER A 664 15.64 58.63 12.75
C SER A 664 16.45 57.46 12.20
N TYR A 665 17.54 57.09 12.87
CA TYR A 665 18.37 55.95 12.49
C TYR A 665 17.63 54.62 12.68
N TYR A 666 16.95 54.44 13.81
CA TYR A 666 16.21 53.23 14.15
C TYR A 666 15.13 52.91 13.12
N LYS A 667 14.36 53.90 12.66
CA LYS A 667 13.35 53.72 11.61
C LYS A 667 13.94 53.16 10.32
N VAL A 668 15.12 53.65 9.91
CA VAL A 668 15.83 53.18 8.71
C VAL A 668 16.43 51.79 8.94
N ALA A 669 17.12 51.60 10.07
CA ALA A 669 17.79 50.35 10.41
C ALA A 669 16.78 49.20 10.54
N ARG A 670 15.63 49.43 11.18
CA ARG A 670 14.54 48.46 11.35
C ARG A 670 14.05 47.93 10.01
N LYS A 671 13.65 48.84 9.10
CA LYS A 671 13.13 48.49 7.77
C LYS A 671 14.16 47.70 6.96
N ARG A 672 15.40 48.23 6.89
CA ARG A 672 16.51 47.56 6.19
C ARG A 672 16.77 46.16 6.76
N PHE A 673 16.78 46.02 8.08
CA PHE A 673 17.10 44.75 8.73
C PHE A 673 16.03 43.69 8.48
N VAL A 674 14.74 44.05 8.58
CA VAL A 674 13.62 43.16 8.24
C VAL A 674 13.73 42.72 6.78
N ASP A 675 13.91 43.65 5.84
CA ASP A 675 14.02 43.33 4.41
C ASP A 675 15.18 42.38 4.12
N VAL A 676 16.35 42.62 4.71
CA VAL A 676 17.54 41.77 4.53
C VAL A 676 17.31 40.37 5.08
N VAL A 677 16.69 40.24 6.26
CA VAL A 677 16.33 38.92 6.82
C VAL A 677 15.37 38.19 5.89
N LEU A 678 14.28 38.83 5.46
CA LEU A 678 13.29 38.19 4.59
C LEU A 678 13.91 37.79 3.25
N GLN A 679 14.67 38.67 2.59
CA GLN A 679 15.26 38.38 1.28
C GLN A 679 16.36 37.32 1.34
N GLN A 680 17.31 37.46 2.27
CA GLN A 680 18.48 36.57 2.30
C GLN A 680 18.17 35.26 3.02
N VAL A 681 17.49 35.31 4.17
CA VAL A 681 17.28 34.11 4.98
C VAL A 681 16.09 33.32 4.44
N ILE A 682 14.93 33.96 4.31
CA ILE A 682 13.68 33.27 3.95
C ILE A 682 13.64 32.98 2.45
N PHE A 683 13.71 34.00 1.59
CA PHE A 683 13.60 33.77 0.15
C PHE A 683 14.83 33.07 -0.43
N HIS A 684 16.05 33.56 -0.14
CA HIS A 684 17.25 32.96 -0.71
C HIS A 684 17.62 31.62 -0.07
N PHE A 685 18.07 31.58 1.19
CA PHE A 685 18.61 30.33 1.76
C PHE A 685 17.55 29.25 2.00
N LEU A 686 16.34 29.62 2.41
CA LEU A 686 15.31 28.65 2.79
C LEU A 686 14.45 28.17 1.59
N LEU A 687 14.19 29.01 0.59
CA LEU A 687 13.31 28.67 -0.55
C LEU A 687 14.05 28.51 -1.89
N ASP A 688 15.06 29.33 -2.18
CA ASP A 688 15.59 29.47 -3.55
C ASP A 688 16.97 28.88 -3.77
N ALA A 689 17.76 28.69 -2.71
CA ALA A 689 19.12 28.18 -2.80
C ALA A 689 19.17 26.83 -3.53
N TRP A 690 20.17 26.65 -4.38
CA TRP A 690 20.34 25.42 -5.18
C TRP A 690 20.52 24.17 -4.31
N ASP A 691 21.13 24.35 -3.13
CA ASP A 691 21.27 23.35 -2.07
C ASP A 691 20.34 23.65 -0.88
N GLY A 692 19.27 24.40 -1.14
CA GLY A 692 18.21 24.69 -0.20
C GLY A 692 17.26 23.50 -0.02
N PRO A 693 16.41 23.53 1.03
CA PRO A 693 15.52 22.44 1.39
C PRO A 693 14.59 21.95 0.26
N LEU A 694 14.06 22.87 -0.56
CA LEU A 694 13.12 22.53 -1.64
C LEU A 694 13.79 21.91 -2.87
N LYS A 695 15.11 22.09 -3.03
CA LYS A 695 15.86 21.63 -4.21
C LYS A 695 16.76 20.43 -3.92
N ILE A 696 16.85 20.04 -2.65
CA ILE A 696 17.77 19.00 -2.19
C ILE A 696 17.46 17.63 -2.78
N PHE A 697 16.18 17.31 -3.02
CA PHE A 697 15.77 16.05 -3.63
C PHE A 697 15.41 16.30 -5.09
N SER A 698 16.30 15.92 -6.00
CA SER A 698 16.18 16.15 -7.44
C SER A 698 16.49 14.88 -8.23
N PRO A 699 16.04 14.79 -9.50
CA PRO A 699 16.43 13.70 -10.39
C PRO A 699 17.95 13.55 -10.53
N ASP A 700 18.69 14.66 -10.54
CA ASP A 700 20.16 14.65 -10.60
C ASP A 700 20.78 13.99 -9.37
N LEU A 701 20.21 14.21 -8.18
CA LEU A 701 20.66 13.53 -6.97
C LEU A 701 20.43 12.01 -7.08
N VAL A 702 19.28 11.59 -7.62
CA VAL A 702 18.95 10.18 -7.83
C VAL A 702 19.90 9.51 -8.83
N MET A 703 20.28 10.22 -9.89
CA MET A 703 21.26 9.73 -10.86
C MET A 703 22.65 9.53 -10.25
N GLY A 704 23.00 10.31 -9.23
CA GLY A 704 24.25 10.19 -8.48
C GLY A 704 24.28 9.11 -7.40
N LEU A 705 23.17 8.39 -7.16
CA LEU A 705 23.12 7.33 -6.14
C LEU A 705 23.79 6.04 -6.62
N ASP A 706 24.58 5.45 -5.72
CA ASP A 706 25.15 4.13 -5.92
C ASP A 706 24.10 3.01 -5.73
N ASP A 707 24.42 1.81 -6.22
CA ASP A 707 23.49 0.67 -6.20
C ASP A 707 23.14 0.20 -4.77
N ARG A 708 23.99 0.47 -3.77
CA ARG A 708 23.71 0.12 -2.37
C ARG A 708 22.69 1.08 -1.79
N GLN A 709 22.84 2.38 -2.04
CA GLN A 709 21.91 3.42 -1.63
C GLN A 709 20.54 3.23 -2.30
N LEU A 710 20.53 2.91 -3.60
CA LEU A 710 19.29 2.61 -4.32
C LEU A 710 18.56 1.42 -3.70
N ARG A 711 19.28 0.34 -3.35
CA ARG A 711 18.70 -0.84 -2.72
C ARG A 711 18.15 -0.55 -1.33
N ILE A 712 18.85 0.25 -0.51
CA ILE A 712 18.38 0.62 0.84
C ILE A 712 17.10 1.46 0.77
N ILE A 713 17.04 2.42 -0.17
CA ILE A 713 15.94 3.40 -0.23
C ILE A 713 14.71 2.82 -0.96
N ALA A 714 14.94 2.18 -2.11
CA ALA A 714 13.89 1.79 -3.04
C ALA A 714 13.82 0.28 -3.31
N GLY A 715 14.67 -0.52 -2.67
CA GLY A 715 14.61 -1.97 -2.76
C GLY A 715 13.30 -2.50 -2.18
N GLU A 716 12.75 -3.52 -2.84
CA GLU A 716 11.64 -4.30 -2.30
C GLU A 716 12.16 -5.18 -1.16
N ASP A 717 11.35 -5.34 -0.11
CA ASP A 717 11.58 -6.32 0.93
C ASP A 717 11.36 -7.75 0.39
N SER A 718 11.99 -8.74 1.03
CA SER A 718 11.92 -10.15 0.59
C SER A 718 10.47 -10.64 0.46
N ALA A 719 9.61 -10.26 1.41
CA ALA A 719 8.21 -10.69 1.40
C ALA A 719 7.43 -10.09 0.22
N THR A 720 7.64 -8.80 -0.09
CA THR A 720 7.04 -8.17 -1.28
C THR A 720 7.59 -8.77 -2.57
N GLN A 721 8.88 -9.10 -2.62
CA GLN A 721 9.49 -9.75 -3.78
C GLN A 721 8.91 -11.15 -4.01
N GLU A 722 8.89 -12.01 -2.99
CA GLU A 722 8.31 -13.36 -3.04
C GLU A 722 6.83 -13.30 -3.45
N LYS A 723 6.07 -12.37 -2.86
CA LYS A 723 4.67 -12.16 -3.21
C LYS A 723 4.49 -11.75 -4.67
N ARG A 724 5.35 -10.86 -5.18
CA ARG A 724 5.31 -10.43 -6.59
C ARG A 724 5.64 -11.58 -7.53
N GLU A 725 6.67 -12.37 -7.23
CA GLU A 725 7.08 -13.53 -8.02
C GLU A 725 5.93 -14.55 -8.08
N HIS A 726 5.32 -14.85 -6.93
CA HIS A 726 4.16 -15.72 -6.86
C HIS A 726 2.97 -15.19 -7.67
N LEU A 727 2.57 -13.92 -7.48
CA LEU A 727 1.47 -13.31 -8.24
C LEU A 727 1.75 -13.26 -9.74
N THR A 728 2.99 -13.00 -10.15
CA THR A 728 3.38 -12.97 -11.56
C THR A 728 3.22 -14.35 -12.20
N SER A 729 3.70 -15.39 -11.52
CA SER A 729 3.52 -16.78 -11.96
C SER A 729 2.05 -17.17 -12.05
N VAL A 730 1.24 -16.81 -11.05
CA VAL A 730 -0.20 -17.09 -11.03
C VAL A 730 -0.92 -16.36 -12.17
N VAL A 731 -0.62 -15.09 -12.42
CA VAL A 731 -1.22 -14.31 -13.52
C VAL A 731 -0.85 -14.89 -14.88
N GLU A 732 0.39 -15.34 -15.07
CA GLU A 732 0.83 -15.98 -16.32
C GLU A 732 0.06 -17.29 -16.57
N ASN A 733 -0.05 -18.15 -15.55
CA ASN A 733 -0.81 -19.39 -15.64
C ASN A 733 -2.31 -19.11 -15.92
N LEU A 734 -2.91 -18.12 -15.25
CA LEU A 734 -4.31 -17.73 -15.48
C LEU A 734 -4.55 -17.15 -16.88
N LYS A 735 -3.56 -16.46 -17.47
CA LYS A 735 -3.64 -15.97 -18.86
C LYS A 735 -3.64 -17.14 -19.85
N LEU A 736 -2.70 -18.07 -19.71
CA LEU A 736 -2.65 -19.29 -20.54
C LEU A 736 -3.95 -20.09 -20.42
N ALA A 737 -4.49 -20.19 -19.19
CA ALA A 737 -5.77 -20.84 -18.94
C ALA A 737 -6.95 -20.13 -19.61
N ALA A 738 -7.00 -18.81 -19.55
CA ALA A 738 -8.04 -18.01 -20.21
C ALA A 738 -7.97 -18.15 -21.75
N GLU A 739 -6.77 -18.20 -22.32
CA GLU A 739 -6.58 -18.46 -23.75
C GLU A 739 -7.12 -19.85 -24.14
N GLU A 740 -6.72 -20.90 -23.44
CA GLU A 740 -7.21 -22.27 -23.67
C GLU A 740 -8.73 -22.40 -23.51
N LEU A 741 -9.33 -21.68 -22.56
CA LEU A 741 -10.79 -21.60 -22.38
C LEU A 741 -11.49 -20.84 -23.51
N THR A 742 -10.83 -19.84 -24.10
CA THR A 742 -11.36 -19.04 -25.22
C THR A 742 -11.33 -19.81 -26.55
N PHE A 743 -10.31 -20.65 -26.74
CA PHE A 743 -10.20 -21.58 -27.88
C PHE A 743 -10.92 -22.91 -27.68
N GLY A 744 -11.54 -23.10 -26.50
CA GLY A 744 -12.36 -24.25 -26.18
C GLY A 744 -13.65 -24.36 -27.01
N PRO A 745 -14.41 -25.46 -26.85
CA PRO A 745 -15.64 -25.70 -27.60
C PRO A 745 -16.69 -24.60 -27.34
N LYS A 746 -17.13 -23.94 -28.42
CA LYS A 746 -18.15 -22.88 -28.42
C LYS A 746 -19.56 -23.41 -28.24
#